data_AF-A0A7S1ZNT5-F1
#
_entry.id   AF-A0A7S1ZNT5-F1
#
_cell.length_a   1.000
_cell.length_b   1.000
_cell.length_c   1.000
_cell.angle_alpha   90.00
_cell.angle_beta   90.00
_cell.angle_gamma   90.00
#
_symmetry.space_group_name_H-M   'P 1'
#
loop_
_entity.id
_entity.type
_entity.pdbx_description
1 polymer ?
#
loop_
_entity_poly.entity_id
_entity_poly.type
_entity_poly.pdbx_seq_one_letter_code
_entity_poly.pdbx_strand_id
1 'polypeptide(L)'
;SEVPGKQRAAVKKTKRGKNVIKKILILEEDEKGMMFWQSYDDDSRVMDFVASEVPEIAKSYDLATTGKNLAAVFEFDQESKKVLGHFKIFARMTPDAKETVIECLHSVGSLCLMCGDGANDVGALKQADVGVALLSGFGDVNVDKGEDGNKKKDDTDSSVVAAPNATAIMTREELQALRMMPVSLIKAKIRTVGVDPDKYPDIVEKDDLVKLYQIKAREFAVKKHDKKNKMNTAKMTRAEQQQKAREEMAEKQRKMQLRIQELEAQGESWAQVKAMKEFWASEMEEKKKRQATMAKNRSVEGSAAAMAAQLEDLEMDELPMVKLGDASIAAPFTSKMPSIRSCVDIIRQGRCTLVTSVQMYQILALNCLISAYSLSVLYLDGVKYGDVQMTSMGMLMSVSFMSVSRSKPLEKLSSVRPLTSIFHPALFISLLGQFAVHLVTMFLAVQSAKSHLDPDHKIDLDGEFRPGIVNSVVFLVSNVQQVTVFVVNLQGRPFMTGLTENRPLLWSLLATFILTFMFASESVPSLNKYFQLVPFPDEAFRDFIIKILIADVGISFLFDRLMKLIFCPHILFASVQGTTLKDVFGLSRTIGVILFLMYSFLGNNETWEEIMRQEAMLLEEAENATSVGEVVADVAASAAKACVGAACGFEADDLGVTGQAHTDEF
;
A
#
# COMPACT_ATOMS: atom_id res chain seq x y z
N SER A 1 -58.16 -54.48 11.49
CA SER A 1 -56.81 -54.90 11.07
C SER A 1 -56.61 -54.52 9.63
N GLU A 2 -55.88 -53.44 9.35
CA GLU A 2 -55.12 -53.22 8.11
C GLU A 2 -54.56 -51.80 8.12
N VAL A 3 -53.23 -51.73 8.04
CA VAL A 3 -52.44 -50.52 7.94
C VAL A 3 -52.38 -50.11 6.47
N PRO A 4 -52.73 -48.87 6.08
CA PRO A 4 -52.39 -48.39 4.75
C PRO A 4 -51.19 -47.42 4.81
N GLY A 5 -50.10 -47.87 4.21
CA GLY A 5 -49.37 -47.09 3.22
C GLY A 5 -48.55 -45.89 3.69
N LYS A 6 -47.26 -46.14 3.97
CA LYS A 6 -46.20 -45.12 3.82
C LYS A 6 -46.19 -44.59 2.38
N GLN A 7 -46.84 -43.45 2.13
CA GLN A 7 -46.53 -42.64 0.94
C GLN A 7 -45.16 -41.98 1.15
N ARG A 8 -44.13 -42.59 0.55
CA ARG A 8 -42.88 -41.92 0.24
C ARG A 8 -43.19 -40.76 -0.72
N ALA A 9 -43.41 -39.56 -0.18
CA ALA A 9 -43.36 -38.35 -0.96
C ALA A 9 -41.93 -38.17 -1.46
N ALA A 10 -41.76 -38.27 -2.78
CA ALA A 10 -40.52 -38.09 -3.48
C ALA A 10 -39.89 -36.73 -3.11
N VAL A 11 -38.73 -36.77 -2.46
CA VAL A 11 -37.83 -35.61 -2.34
C VAL A 11 -37.32 -35.31 -3.75
N LYS A 12 -38.10 -34.52 -4.50
CA LYS A 12 -37.63 -33.85 -5.71
C LYS A 12 -36.45 -32.99 -5.28
N LYS A 13 -35.27 -33.29 -5.82
CA LYS A 13 -34.10 -32.40 -5.83
C LYS A 13 -34.56 -31.01 -6.27
N THR A 14 -34.74 -30.11 -5.31
CA THR A 14 -35.02 -28.71 -5.56
C THR A 14 -33.77 -28.11 -6.19
N LYS A 15 -33.89 -27.75 -7.47
CA LYS A 15 -32.92 -26.88 -8.14
C LYS A 15 -32.74 -25.63 -7.27
N ARG A 16 -31.53 -25.43 -6.75
CA ARG A 16 -31.09 -24.15 -6.16
C ARG A 16 -31.37 -23.05 -7.19
N GLY A 17 -32.17 -22.05 -6.82
CA GLY A 17 -32.30 -20.82 -7.63
C GLY A 17 -33.71 -20.36 -8.00
N LYS A 18 -34.74 -20.60 -7.20
CA LYS A 18 -35.89 -19.69 -7.14
C LYS A 18 -36.01 -19.19 -5.70
N ASN A 19 -35.78 -17.89 -5.49
CA ASN A 19 -36.17 -17.23 -4.25
C ASN A 19 -37.67 -17.44 -4.08
N VAL A 20 -38.07 -18.36 -3.22
CA VAL A 20 -39.43 -18.37 -2.70
C VAL A 20 -39.48 -17.15 -1.79
N ILE A 21 -40.16 -16.10 -2.25
CA ILE A 21 -40.40 -14.91 -1.44
C ILE A 21 -41.20 -15.39 -0.23
N LYS A 22 -40.61 -15.30 0.97
CA LYS A 22 -41.31 -15.63 2.20
C LYS A 22 -42.32 -14.53 2.48
N LYS A 23 -43.47 -14.92 3.03
CA LYS A 23 -44.47 -13.95 3.51
C LYS A 23 -43.91 -13.19 4.71
N ILE A 24 -44.37 -11.95 4.90
CA ILE A 24 -43.90 -11.08 5.97
C ILE A 24 -44.88 -11.11 7.14
N LEU A 25 -44.36 -11.27 8.35
CA LEU A 25 -45.12 -11.10 9.59
C LEU A 25 -44.62 -9.86 10.34
N ILE A 26 -45.53 -9.03 10.79
CA ILE A 26 -45.27 -7.83 11.58
C ILE A 26 -45.66 -8.13 13.02
N LEU A 27 -44.79 -7.77 13.96
CA LEU A 27 -45.10 -7.83 15.38
C LEU A 27 -45.94 -6.63 15.81
N GLU A 28 -47.13 -6.89 16.34
CA GLU A 28 -48.06 -5.87 16.84
C GLU A 28 -48.55 -6.17 18.26
N GLU A 29 -49.12 -5.15 18.90
CA GLU A 29 -49.60 -5.17 20.28
C GLU A 29 -51.13 -5.03 20.30
N ASP A 30 -51.82 -5.93 21.02
CA ASP A 30 -53.27 -5.88 21.22
C ASP A 30 -53.66 -4.83 22.30
N GLU A 31 -54.94 -4.46 22.41
CA GLU A 31 -55.45 -3.49 23.40
C GLU A 31 -55.14 -3.88 24.86
N LYS A 32 -54.83 -5.16 25.10
CA LYS A 32 -54.46 -5.73 26.41
C LYS A 32 -52.95 -5.76 26.68
N GLY A 33 -52.12 -5.21 25.78
CA GLY A 33 -50.66 -5.24 25.86
C GLY A 33 -50.02 -6.58 25.50
N MET A 34 -50.78 -7.49 24.87
CA MET A 34 -50.30 -8.80 24.44
C MET A 34 -49.77 -8.72 23.01
N MET A 35 -48.56 -9.21 22.79
CA MET A 35 -47.90 -9.20 21.48
C MET A 35 -48.41 -10.33 20.59
N PHE A 36 -48.63 -10.06 19.30
CA PHE A 36 -49.05 -11.05 18.31
C PHE A 36 -48.44 -10.77 16.93
N TRP A 37 -48.42 -11.81 16.09
CA TRP A 37 -47.99 -11.72 14.71
C TRP A 37 -49.16 -11.41 13.78
N GLN A 38 -49.02 -10.32 13.04
CA GLN A 38 -49.94 -9.90 11.98
C GLN A 38 -49.34 -10.20 10.61
N SER A 39 -50.15 -10.68 9.68
CA SER A 39 -49.76 -10.88 8.29
C SER A 39 -49.73 -9.55 7.53
N TYR A 40 -48.65 -9.27 6.81
CA TYR A 40 -48.51 -8.06 6.01
C TYR A 40 -49.49 -7.99 4.82
N ASP A 41 -49.90 -9.14 4.27
CA ASP A 41 -50.68 -9.18 3.02
C ASP A 41 -52.18 -8.88 3.24
N ASP A 42 -52.72 -9.28 4.39
CA ASP A 42 -54.17 -9.27 4.68
C ASP A 42 -54.53 -8.72 6.07
N ASP A 43 -53.53 -8.17 6.79
CA ASP A 43 -53.67 -7.61 8.14
C ASP A 43 -54.27 -8.58 9.17
N SER A 44 -54.29 -9.89 8.86
CA SER A 44 -54.89 -10.90 9.73
C SER A 44 -53.95 -11.25 10.90
N ARG A 45 -54.52 -11.43 12.10
CA ARG A 45 -53.79 -12.01 13.23
C ARG A 45 -53.54 -13.49 12.96
N VAL A 46 -52.27 -13.87 12.93
CA VAL A 46 -51.85 -15.23 12.58
C VAL A 46 -51.66 -16.08 13.83
N MET A 47 -50.87 -15.58 14.79
CA MET A 47 -50.54 -16.30 16.02
C MET A 47 -50.03 -15.33 17.10
N ASP A 48 -50.01 -15.75 18.36
CA ASP A 48 -49.49 -14.95 19.47
C ASP A 48 -47.96 -14.96 19.49
N PHE A 49 -47.35 -13.91 20.04
CA PHE A 49 -45.90 -13.83 20.13
C PHE A 49 -45.38 -14.69 21.29
N VAL A 50 -44.52 -15.65 20.96
CA VAL A 50 -43.77 -16.45 21.93
C VAL A 50 -42.31 -16.50 21.49
N ALA A 51 -41.40 -16.01 22.33
CA ALA A 51 -39.98 -15.89 22.00
C ALA A 51 -39.35 -17.21 21.55
N SER A 52 -39.69 -18.33 22.20
CA SER A 52 -39.16 -19.66 21.87
C SER A 52 -39.56 -20.19 20.48
N GLU A 53 -40.67 -19.70 19.91
CA GLU A 53 -41.18 -20.16 18.61
C GLU A 53 -40.61 -19.36 17.43
N VAL A 54 -40.04 -18.17 17.70
CA VAL A 54 -39.47 -17.26 16.69
C VAL A 54 -38.50 -17.95 15.72
N PRO A 55 -37.55 -18.82 16.16
CA PRO A 55 -36.63 -19.50 15.25
C PRO A 55 -37.32 -20.45 14.26
N GLU A 56 -38.46 -21.04 14.63
CA GLU A 56 -39.22 -21.91 13.75
C GLU A 56 -40.04 -21.10 12.74
N ILE A 57 -40.69 -20.03 13.20
CA ILE A 57 -41.49 -19.14 12.35
C ILE A 57 -40.59 -18.47 11.30
N ALA A 58 -39.38 -18.04 11.67
CA ALA A 58 -38.40 -17.41 10.77
C ALA A 58 -37.93 -18.33 9.62
N LYS A 59 -38.14 -19.66 9.70
CA LYS A 59 -37.87 -20.57 8.57
C LYS A 59 -38.88 -20.36 7.45
N SER A 60 -40.13 -20.04 7.78
CA SER A 60 -41.25 -19.93 6.84
C SER A 60 -41.62 -18.48 6.49
N TYR A 61 -41.37 -17.54 7.40
CA TYR A 61 -41.74 -16.13 7.27
C TYR A 61 -40.53 -15.20 7.45
N ASP A 62 -40.64 -13.99 6.91
CA ASP A 62 -39.72 -12.88 7.18
C ASP A 62 -40.33 -11.98 8.25
N LEU A 63 -39.61 -11.82 9.37
CA LEU A 63 -40.15 -11.15 10.56
C LEU A 63 -39.76 -9.67 10.57
N ALA A 64 -40.75 -8.84 10.88
CA ALA A 64 -40.64 -7.38 10.98
C ALA A 64 -41.15 -6.90 12.34
N THR A 65 -40.54 -5.84 12.87
CA THR A 65 -41.00 -5.18 14.10
C THR A 65 -40.82 -3.67 14.03
N THR A 66 -41.56 -2.94 14.86
CA THR A 66 -41.38 -1.51 15.06
C THR A 66 -40.56 -1.23 16.32
N GLY A 67 -39.94 -0.05 16.41
CA GLY A 67 -39.17 0.34 17.60
C GLY A 67 -39.99 0.35 18.89
N LYS A 68 -41.27 0.76 18.81
CA LYS A 68 -42.19 0.74 19.96
C LYS A 68 -42.43 -0.69 20.45
N ASN A 69 -42.80 -1.59 19.54
CA ASN A 69 -43.15 -2.97 19.88
C ASN A 69 -41.90 -3.73 20.34
N LEU A 70 -40.73 -3.42 19.77
CA LEU A 70 -39.44 -3.96 20.22
C LEU A 70 -39.12 -3.58 21.68
N ALA A 71 -39.31 -2.31 22.04
CA ALA A 71 -39.07 -1.85 23.41
C ALA A 71 -39.99 -2.57 24.41
N ALA A 72 -41.28 -2.69 24.09
CA ALA A 72 -42.23 -3.41 24.92
C ALA A 72 -41.82 -4.90 25.08
N VAL A 73 -41.41 -5.57 24.01
CA VAL A 73 -40.92 -6.96 24.09
C VAL A 73 -39.71 -7.09 25.04
N PHE A 74 -38.78 -6.14 25.03
CA PHE A 74 -37.61 -6.17 25.92
C PHE A 74 -37.94 -5.88 27.38
N GLU A 75 -39.00 -5.12 27.66
CA GLU A 75 -39.49 -4.88 29.02
C GLU A 75 -40.14 -6.16 29.60
N PHE A 76 -40.90 -6.89 28.79
CA PHE A 76 -41.57 -8.11 29.23
C PHE A 76 -40.64 -9.33 29.30
N ASP A 77 -39.70 -9.47 28.37
CA ASP A 77 -38.86 -10.66 28.27
C ASP A 77 -37.42 -10.35 27.79
N GLN A 78 -36.45 -10.56 28.69
CA GLN A 78 -35.03 -10.43 28.35
C GLN A 78 -34.53 -11.56 27.43
N GLU A 79 -35.17 -12.73 27.42
CA GLU A 79 -34.80 -13.83 26.52
C GLU A 79 -35.09 -13.48 25.06
N SER A 80 -36.06 -12.61 24.80
CA SER A 80 -36.40 -12.11 23.47
C SER A 80 -35.24 -11.38 22.78
N LYS A 81 -34.23 -10.90 23.52
CA LYS A 81 -33.00 -10.36 22.92
C LYS A 81 -32.22 -11.40 22.12
N LYS A 82 -32.28 -12.67 22.53
CA LYS A 82 -31.57 -13.77 21.86
C LYS A 82 -32.14 -14.08 20.48
N VAL A 83 -33.42 -13.78 20.25
CA VAL A 83 -34.13 -14.13 19.01
C VAL A 83 -34.12 -13.01 17.97
N LEU A 84 -33.55 -11.84 18.28
CA LEU A 84 -33.46 -10.70 17.36
C LEU A 84 -32.70 -11.01 16.07
N GLY A 85 -31.76 -11.95 16.11
CA GLY A 85 -31.05 -12.40 14.91
C GLY A 85 -31.95 -13.02 13.84
N HIS A 86 -33.21 -13.33 14.16
CA HIS A 86 -34.21 -13.84 13.23
C HIS A 86 -35.07 -12.76 12.57
N PHE A 87 -35.07 -11.54 13.12
CA PHE A 87 -35.78 -10.41 12.53
C PHE A 87 -34.97 -9.80 11.39
N LYS A 88 -35.64 -9.48 10.29
CA LYS A 88 -34.99 -8.89 9.09
C LYS A 88 -35.26 -7.41 8.94
N ILE A 89 -36.41 -6.94 9.42
CA ILE A 89 -36.89 -5.58 9.21
C ILE A 89 -37.17 -4.95 10.56
N PHE A 90 -36.51 -3.82 10.81
CA PHE A 90 -36.74 -2.97 11.97
C PHE A 90 -37.20 -1.61 11.46
N ALA A 91 -38.47 -1.26 11.71
CA ALA A 91 -39.10 -0.05 11.19
C ALA A 91 -39.35 0.98 12.29
N ARG A 92 -39.41 2.27 11.91
CA ARG A 92 -39.72 3.39 12.83
C ARG A 92 -38.87 3.38 14.10
N MET A 93 -37.57 3.14 13.93
CA MET A 93 -36.60 3.08 15.02
C MET A 93 -36.12 4.48 15.41
N THR A 94 -36.07 4.76 16.71
CA THR A 94 -35.30 5.91 17.24
C THR A 94 -33.78 5.64 17.10
N PRO A 95 -32.92 6.67 17.13
CA PRO A 95 -31.47 6.48 17.09
C PRO A 95 -30.96 5.49 18.16
N ASP A 96 -31.39 5.66 19.42
CA ASP A 96 -31.00 4.79 20.53
C ASP A 96 -31.46 3.34 20.34
N ALA A 97 -32.63 3.14 19.73
CA ALA A 97 -33.15 1.81 19.45
C ALA A 97 -32.31 1.08 18.38
N LYS A 98 -31.74 1.81 17.41
CA LYS A 98 -30.81 1.21 16.42
C LYS A 98 -29.53 0.73 17.07
N GLU A 99 -28.98 1.50 18.01
CA GLU A 99 -27.81 1.11 18.80
C GLU A 99 -28.11 -0.13 19.64
N THR A 100 -29.25 -0.13 20.35
CA THR A 100 -29.71 -1.28 21.15
C THR A 100 -29.82 -2.56 20.33
N VAL A 101 -30.30 -2.48 19.07
CA VAL A 101 -30.35 -3.66 18.18
C VAL A 101 -28.95 -4.24 17.93
N ILE A 102 -27.96 -3.38 17.66
CA ILE A 102 -26.58 -3.83 17.42
C ILE A 102 -25.99 -4.44 18.70
N GLU A 103 -26.21 -3.83 19.86
CA GLU A 103 -25.78 -4.39 21.15
C GLU A 103 -26.39 -5.77 21.41
N CYS A 104 -27.67 -5.95 21.10
CA CYS A 104 -28.30 -7.24 21.28
C CYS A 104 -27.74 -8.28 20.30
N LEU A 105 -27.45 -7.90 19.04
CA LEU A 105 -26.77 -8.78 18.08
C LEU A 105 -25.35 -9.15 18.55
N HIS A 106 -24.63 -8.22 19.18
CA HIS A 106 -23.33 -8.51 19.81
C HIS A 106 -23.46 -9.48 20.98
N SER A 107 -24.51 -9.35 21.79
CA SER A 107 -24.76 -10.24 22.94
C SER A 107 -24.96 -11.72 22.54
N VAL A 108 -25.40 -11.97 21.30
CA VAL A 108 -25.52 -13.32 20.71
C VAL A 108 -24.29 -13.74 19.89
N GLY A 109 -23.21 -12.96 19.93
CA GLY A 109 -21.94 -13.26 19.25
C GLY A 109 -21.96 -13.01 17.74
N SER A 110 -22.90 -12.20 17.23
CA SER A 110 -22.92 -11.80 15.82
C SER A 110 -21.97 -10.64 15.57
N LEU A 111 -21.25 -10.69 14.44
CA LEU A 111 -20.49 -9.55 13.94
C LEU A 111 -21.40 -8.66 13.09
N CYS A 112 -21.41 -7.36 13.35
CA CYS A 112 -22.32 -6.39 12.76
C CYS A 112 -21.58 -5.42 11.83
N LEU A 113 -22.08 -5.29 10.61
CA LEU A 113 -21.74 -4.19 9.70
C LEU A 113 -22.94 -3.27 9.60
N MET A 114 -22.76 -2.00 9.96
CA MET A 114 -23.78 -0.96 9.83
C MET A 114 -23.42 -0.02 8.69
N CYS A 115 -24.39 0.30 7.85
CA CYS A 115 -24.23 1.28 6.78
C CYS A 115 -25.35 2.31 6.85
N GLY A 116 -25.01 3.58 6.89
CA GLY A 116 -25.95 4.68 7.05
C GLY A 116 -25.37 6.00 6.54
N ASP A 117 -26.21 7.00 6.39
CA ASP A 117 -25.90 8.32 5.84
C ASP A 117 -26.27 9.46 6.80
N GLY A 118 -27.25 9.24 7.66
CA GLY A 118 -27.82 10.26 8.53
C GLY A 118 -27.19 10.36 9.92
N ALA A 119 -27.38 11.52 10.57
CA ALA A 119 -27.03 11.73 11.98
C ALA A 119 -27.74 10.75 12.93
N ASN A 120 -28.91 10.24 12.54
CA ASN A 120 -29.67 9.25 13.31
C ASN A 120 -29.01 7.87 13.36
N ASP A 121 -28.00 7.61 12.52
CA ASP A 121 -27.28 6.34 12.47
C ASP A 121 -25.94 6.40 13.21
N VAL A 122 -25.55 7.57 13.76
CA VAL A 122 -24.24 7.80 14.38
C VAL A 122 -23.94 6.83 15.52
N GLY A 123 -24.88 6.64 16.46
CA GLY A 123 -24.71 5.68 17.57
C GLY A 123 -24.53 4.25 17.06
N ALA A 124 -25.40 3.82 16.15
CA ALA A 124 -25.33 2.50 15.53
C ALA A 124 -24.06 2.27 14.69
N LEU A 125 -23.60 3.27 13.93
CA LEU A 125 -22.37 3.22 13.14
C LEU A 125 -21.12 3.07 14.01
N LYS A 126 -21.13 3.73 15.18
CA LYS A 126 -20.04 3.64 16.16
C LYS A 126 -20.04 2.31 16.92
N GLN A 127 -21.24 1.79 17.21
CA GLN A 127 -21.39 0.56 17.97
C GLN A 127 -21.11 -0.70 17.12
N ALA A 128 -21.31 -0.65 15.80
CA ALA A 128 -21.01 -1.77 14.91
C ALA A 128 -19.51 -2.10 14.84
N ASP A 129 -19.17 -3.38 14.63
CA ASP A 129 -17.78 -3.79 14.37
C ASP A 129 -17.19 -3.09 13.13
N VAL A 130 -18.05 -2.88 12.12
CA VAL A 130 -17.71 -2.16 10.88
C VAL A 130 -18.81 -1.15 10.56
N GLY A 131 -18.57 0.12 10.84
CA GLY A 131 -19.43 1.23 10.41
C GLY A 131 -19.02 1.78 9.03
N VAL A 132 -19.98 1.96 8.13
CA VAL A 132 -19.79 2.53 6.79
C VAL A 132 -20.72 3.72 6.58
N ALA A 133 -20.17 4.93 6.59
CA ALA A 133 -20.92 6.12 6.22
C ALA A 133 -21.00 6.26 4.70
N LEU A 134 -22.20 6.43 4.16
CA LEU A 134 -22.40 6.81 2.75
C LEU A 134 -22.51 8.32 2.67
N LEU A 135 -21.60 8.95 1.94
CA LEU A 135 -21.81 10.35 1.59
C LEU A 135 -22.84 10.39 0.47
N SER A 136 -23.91 11.16 0.67
CA SER A 136 -24.76 11.60 -0.43
C SER A 136 -23.83 12.26 -1.46
N GLY A 137 -23.72 11.67 -2.64
CA GLY A 137 -22.85 12.20 -3.68
C GLY A 137 -23.17 13.67 -3.92
N PHE A 138 -22.19 14.42 -4.42
CA PHE A 138 -22.33 15.79 -4.90
C PHE A 138 -23.74 16.39 -4.88
N GLY A 139 -24.12 17.00 -3.74
CA GLY A 139 -25.23 17.96 -3.73
C GLY A 139 -26.47 17.68 -2.90
N ASP A 140 -26.46 16.86 -1.86
CA ASP A 140 -27.55 16.91 -0.86
C ASP A 140 -27.21 17.87 0.28
N VAL A 141 -27.33 19.17 -0.01
CA VAL A 141 -27.19 20.27 0.95
C VAL A 141 -28.54 20.90 1.27
N ASN A 142 -29.65 20.22 0.95
CA ASN A 142 -30.99 20.76 1.19
C ASN A 142 -31.62 20.31 2.52
N VAL A 143 -30.84 19.75 3.45
CA VAL A 143 -31.25 19.75 4.85
C VAL A 143 -30.84 21.08 5.45
N ASP A 144 -31.71 22.06 5.27
CA ASP A 144 -31.77 23.31 6.01
C ASP A 144 -31.95 22.94 7.50
N LYS A 145 -30.85 22.75 8.21
CA LYS A 145 -30.82 22.80 9.68
C LYS A 145 -30.32 24.18 10.03
N GLY A 146 -31.20 24.90 10.72
CA GLY A 146 -31.16 26.33 10.93
C GLY A 146 -29.86 26.88 11.52
N GLU A 147 -29.79 28.20 11.40
CA GLU A 147 -28.92 29.10 12.14
C GLU A 147 -28.57 28.56 13.53
N ASP A 148 -27.29 28.22 13.72
CA ASP A 148 -26.47 28.64 14.87
C ASP A 148 -25.21 27.77 14.91
N GLY A 149 -24.05 28.39 14.65
CA GLY A 149 -22.79 27.67 14.82
C GLY A 149 -21.57 28.17 14.08
N ASN A 150 -21.44 29.45 13.76
CA ASN A 150 -20.11 30.01 13.49
C ASN A 150 -19.71 30.94 14.63
N LYS A 151 -19.16 30.33 15.68
CA LYS A 151 -18.34 31.05 16.66
C LYS A 151 -17.21 31.70 15.89
N LYS A 152 -17.24 33.04 15.83
CA LYS A 152 -16.09 33.89 15.57
C LYS A 152 -14.90 33.32 16.34
N LYS A 153 -13.90 32.84 15.62
CA LYS A 153 -12.59 32.65 16.19
C LYS A 153 -11.96 34.05 16.19
N ASP A 154 -11.75 34.54 17.41
CA ASP A 154 -10.96 35.73 17.69
C ASP A 154 -9.60 35.63 17.00
N ASP A 155 -9.38 36.46 15.99
CA ASP A 155 -8.04 36.97 15.69
C ASP A 155 -7.94 38.33 16.40
N THR A 156 -7.57 38.26 17.67
CA THR A 156 -7.08 39.40 18.42
C THR A 156 -5.67 39.72 17.91
N ASP A 157 -5.48 41.00 17.63
CA ASP A 157 -4.21 41.72 17.62
C ASP A 157 -3.46 41.85 16.27
N SER A 158 -3.78 42.91 15.52
CA SER A 158 -2.89 44.09 15.45
C SER A 158 -3.47 45.16 14.52
N SER A 159 -3.96 46.24 15.14
CA SER A 159 -3.93 47.61 14.64
C SER A 159 -4.06 47.85 13.12
N VAL A 160 -5.30 47.84 12.61
CA VAL A 160 -5.62 48.65 11.42
C VAL A 160 -5.74 50.10 11.89
N VAL A 161 -4.60 50.78 11.99
CA VAL A 161 -4.57 52.23 12.03
C VAL A 161 -5.05 52.71 10.66
N ALA A 162 -6.08 53.55 10.67
CA ALA A 162 -6.66 54.20 9.51
C ALA A 162 -5.56 54.69 8.54
N ALA A 163 -5.76 54.40 7.26
CA ALA A 163 -4.91 54.88 6.18
C ALA A 163 -4.78 56.42 6.23
N PRO A 164 -3.56 56.99 6.32
CA PRO A 164 -3.38 58.39 6.06
C PRO A 164 -3.40 58.62 4.55
N ASN A 165 -4.27 59.54 4.14
CA ASN A 165 -4.47 60.01 2.78
C ASN A 165 -3.15 60.25 2.03
N ALA A 166 -3.16 59.92 0.74
CA ALA A 166 -2.10 60.16 -0.22
C ALA A 166 -1.88 61.67 -0.45
N THR A 167 -1.17 62.31 0.47
CA THR A 167 -0.37 63.51 0.22
C THR A 167 0.92 63.35 0.99
N ALA A 168 1.91 62.68 0.38
CA ALA A 168 3.28 62.62 0.88
C ALA A 168 3.90 64.03 0.86
N ILE A 169 3.55 64.81 1.88
CA ILE A 169 4.26 66.02 2.29
C ILE A 169 5.29 65.51 3.28
N MET A 170 6.59 65.58 2.94
CA MET A 170 7.67 65.25 3.88
C MET A 170 7.44 66.01 5.19
N THR A 171 7.62 65.36 6.34
CA THR A 171 7.38 66.04 7.62
C THR A 171 8.38 67.19 7.80
N ARG A 172 8.04 68.16 8.66
CA ARG A 172 8.91 69.32 8.90
C ARG A 172 10.27 68.89 9.44
N GLU A 173 10.33 67.83 10.24
CA GLU A 173 11.60 67.26 10.71
C GLU A 173 12.42 66.61 9.58
N GLU A 174 11.78 65.88 8.67
CA GLU A 174 12.46 65.23 7.54
C GLU A 174 13.05 66.26 6.56
N LEU A 175 12.32 67.34 6.29
CA LEU A 175 12.81 68.44 5.44
C LEU A 175 13.99 69.16 6.11
N GLN A 176 13.93 69.35 7.42
CA GLN A 176 15.02 69.96 8.20
C GLN A 176 16.26 69.05 8.21
N ALA A 177 16.08 67.73 8.36
CA ALA A 177 17.18 66.76 8.26
C ALA A 177 17.81 66.76 6.85
N LEU A 178 17.01 66.84 5.79
CA LEU A 178 17.51 66.96 4.41
C LEU A 178 18.34 68.24 4.20
N ARG A 179 17.91 69.37 4.77
CA ARG A 179 18.66 70.63 4.72
C ARG A 179 19.98 70.58 5.49
N MET A 180 20.10 69.71 6.50
CA MET A 180 21.34 69.55 7.28
C MET A 180 22.34 68.57 6.62
N MET A 181 21.92 67.73 5.66
CA MET A 181 22.81 66.76 4.99
C MET A 181 23.81 67.42 4.03
N PRO A 182 25.00 66.86 3.81
CA PRO A 182 25.92 67.32 2.76
C PRO A 182 25.35 67.07 1.36
N VAL A 183 25.72 67.93 0.40
CA VAL A 183 25.17 67.95 -0.98
C VAL A 183 25.35 66.62 -1.72
N SER A 184 26.43 65.88 -1.45
CA SER A 184 26.71 64.56 -2.03
C SER A 184 25.63 63.52 -1.71
N LEU A 185 25.15 63.50 -0.46
CA LEU A 185 24.10 62.55 -0.02
C LEU A 185 22.72 62.93 -0.56
N ILE A 186 22.46 64.23 -0.76
CA ILE A 186 21.22 64.71 -1.39
C ILE A 186 21.18 64.26 -2.86
N LYS A 187 22.29 64.43 -3.60
CA LYS A 187 22.42 63.94 -4.98
C LYS A 187 22.26 62.41 -5.07
N ALA A 188 22.82 61.65 -4.12
CA ALA A 188 22.63 60.20 -4.05
C ALA A 188 21.14 59.82 -3.83
N LYS A 189 20.43 60.51 -2.92
CA LYS A 189 18.99 60.31 -2.71
C LYS A 189 18.17 60.65 -3.96
N ILE A 190 18.51 61.70 -4.70
CA ILE A 190 17.83 62.02 -5.99
C ILE A 190 18.00 60.88 -7.01
N ARG A 191 19.20 60.28 -7.08
CA ARG A 191 19.44 59.10 -7.94
C ARG A 191 18.59 57.89 -7.53
N THR A 192 18.36 57.66 -6.23
CA THR A 192 17.49 56.56 -5.78
C THR A 192 16.03 56.69 -6.23
N VAL A 193 15.58 57.92 -6.52
CA VAL A 193 14.24 58.21 -7.05
C VAL A 193 14.21 58.16 -8.59
N GLY A 194 15.33 57.80 -9.22
CA GLY A 194 15.44 57.54 -10.67
C GLY A 194 15.74 58.77 -11.52
N VAL A 195 16.31 59.83 -10.93
CA VAL A 195 16.69 61.06 -11.65
C VAL A 195 18.19 61.30 -11.50
N ASP A 196 18.89 61.56 -12.61
CA ASP A 196 20.29 61.96 -12.56
C ASP A 196 20.42 63.46 -12.24
N PRO A 197 21.11 63.84 -11.15
CA PRO A 197 21.28 65.23 -10.74
C PRO A 197 22.05 66.06 -11.78
N ASP A 198 22.90 65.41 -12.57
CA ASP A 198 23.82 66.05 -13.50
C ASP A 198 23.13 66.49 -14.82
N LYS A 199 21.85 66.12 -15.02
CA LYS A 199 21.00 66.60 -16.13
C LYS A 199 20.41 68.00 -15.91
N TYR A 200 20.58 68.59 -14.73
CA TYR A 200 20.09 69.93 -14.38
C TYR A 200 21.27 70.83 -14.00
N PRO A 201 22.10 71.27 -14.98
CA PRO A 201 23.34 71.99 -14.71
C PRO A 201 23.14 73.38 -14.07
N ASP A 202 21.95 73.97 -14.21
CA ASP A 202 21.63 75.30 -13.66
C ASP A 202 21.27 75.27 -12.16
N ILE A 203 21.15 74.08 -11.56
CA ILE A 203 20.78 73.89 -10.15
C ILE A 203 22.04 73.61 -9.33
N VAL A 204 22.67 74.69 -8.84
CA VAL A 204 23.94 74.62 -8.08
C VAL A 204 23.71 74.71 -6.57
N GLU A 205 22.65 75.40 -6.14
CA GLU A 205 22.36 75.63 -4.72
C GLU A 205 21.70 74.42 -4.04
N LYS A 206 22.08 74.23 -2.77
CA LYS A 206 21.64 73.10 -1.93
C LYS A 206 20.12 73.07 -1.75
N ASP A 207 19.49 74.24 -1.57
CA ASP A 207 18.05 74.33 -1.32
C ASP A 207 17.23 73.93 -2.55
N ASP A 208 17.74 74.15 -3.76
CA ASP A 208 17.05 73.77 -4.98
C ASP A 208 17.18 72.27 -5.30
N LEU A 209 18.29 71.63 -4.91
CA LEU A 209 18.42 70.17 -4.93
C LEU A 209 17.44 69.49 -3.95
N VAL A 210 17.20 70.09 -2.78
CA VAL A 210 16.20 69.59 -1.82
C VAL A 210 14.79 69.71 -2.40
N LYS A 211 14.45 70.82 -3.07
CA LYS A 211 13.15 70.97 -3.77
C LYS A 211 12.99 69.95 -4.91
N LEU A 212 14.04 69.72 -5.71
CA LEU A 212 14.02 68.73 -6.78
C LEU A 212 13.76 67.32 -6.24
N TYR A 213 14.44 66.95 -5.15
CA TYR A 213 14.18 65.68 -4.47
C TYR A 213 12.74 65.58 -3.97
N GLN A 214 12.21 66.64 -3.33
CA GLN A 214 10.86 66.65 -2.79
C GLN A 214 9.79 66.44 -3.87
N ILE A 215 9.92 67.11 -5.02
CA ILE A 215 8.99 66.97 -6.15
C ILE A 215 9.05 65.56 -6.74
N LYS A 216 10.26 65.04 -6.98
CA LYS A 216 10.44 63.72 -7.60
C LYS A 216 10.10 62.56 -6.67
N ALA A 217 10.39 62.68 -5.39
CA ALA A 217 9.97 61.69 -4.39
C ALA A 217 8.44 61.58 -4.33
N ARG A 218 7.73 62.72 -4.46
CA ARG A 218 6.27 62.73 -4.54
C ARG A 218 5.74 62.07 -5.81
N GLU A 219 6.31 62.36 -6.98
CA GLU A 219 5.94 61.70 -8.24
C GLU A 219 6.17 60.17 -8.19
N PHE A 220 7.30 59.75 -7.63
CA PHE A 220 7.65 58.33 -7.49
C PHE A 220 6.69 57.60 -6.54
N ALA A 221 6.31 58.24 -5.43
CA ALA A 221 5.34 57.70 -4.49
C ALA A 221 3.95 57.53 -5.12
N VAL A 222 3.50 58.50 -5.93
CA VAL A 222 2.22 58.41 -6.67
C VAL A 222 2.25 57.25 -7.68
N LYS A 223 3.31 57.12 -8.49
CA LYS A 223 3.47 55.99 -9.43
C LYS A 223 3.47 54.63 -8.73
N LYS A 224 4.11 54.54 -7.55
CA LYS A 224 4.13 53.32 -6.74
C LYS A 224 2.74 52.99 -6.17
N HIS A 225 2.00 54.01 -5.73
CA HIS A 225 0.63 53.87 -5.24
C HIS A 225 -0.33 53.41 -6.36
N ASP A 226 -0.27 54.02 -7.55
CA ASP A 226 -1.11 53.62 -8.69
C ASP A 226 -0.82 52.20 -9.16
N LYS A 227 0.45 51.78 -9.16
CA LYS A 227 0.84 50.40 -9.47
C LYS A 227 0.31 49.42 -8.41
N LYS A 228 0.34 49.79 -7.13
CA LYS A 228 -0.22 49.00 -6.03
C LYS A 228 -1.75 48.90 -6.11
N ASN A 229 -2.43 50.00 -6.47
CA ASN A 229 -3.87 50.01 -6.66
C ASN A 229 -4.31 49.12 -7.82
N LYS A 230 -3.63 49.18 -8.98
CA LYS A 230 -3.88 48.26 -10.11
C LYS A 230 -3.68 46.79 -9.73
N MET A 231 -2.71 46.48 -8.88
CA MET A 231 -2.45 45.12 -8.40
C MET A 231 -3.49 44.64 -7.39
N ASN A 232 -4.04 45.55 -6.59
CA ASN A 232 -5.13 45.26 -5.66
C ASN A 232 -6.49 45.14 -6.37
N THR A 233 -6.72 45.84 -7.49
CA THR A 233 -7.95 45.64 -8.30
C THR A 233 -7.96 44.33 -9.08
N ALA A 234 -6.79 43.73 -9.31
CA ALA A 234 -6.64 42.43 -9.98
C ALA A 234 -6.64 41.22 -9.02
N LYS A 235 -6.64 41.43 -7.71
CA LYS A 235 -6.85 40.37 -6.72
C LYS A 235 -8.35 40.31 -6.40
N MET A 236 -9.05 39.33 -6.98
CA MET A 236 -10.43 39.02 -6.59
C MET A 236 -10.50 38.86 -5.07
N THR A 237 -11.53 39.41 -4.45
CA THR A 237 -11.72 39.21 -3.01
C THR A 237 -12.02 37.74 -2.73
N ARG A 238 -11.59 37.23 -1.57
CA ARG A 238 -11.85 35.84 -1.13
C ARG A 238 -13.35 35.49 -1.19
N ALA A 239 -14.23 36.47 -0.98
CA ALA A 239 -15.68 36.32 -1.11
C ALA A 239 -16.13 36.08 -2.56
N GLU A 240 -15.59 36.84 -3.53
CA GLU A 240 -15.89 36.66 -4.96
C GLU A 240 -15.32 35.34 -5.51
N GLN A 241 -14.12 34.92 -5.06
CA GLN A 241 -13.57 33.61 -5.40
C GLN A 241 -14.48 32.47 -4.89
N GLN A 242 -14.97 32.59 -3.67
CA GLN A 242 -15.86 31.61 -3.06
C GLN A 242 -17.24 31.58 -3.73
N GLN A 243 -17.75 32.72 -4.19
CA GLN A 243 -18.99 32.81 -4.96
C GLN A 243 -18.84 32.18 -6.35
N LYS A 244 -17.76 32.47 -7.06
CA LYS A 244 -17.49 31.88 -8.37
C LYS A 244 -17.32 30.35 -8.31
N ALA A 245 -16.63 29.86 -7.28
CA ALA A 245 -16.52 28.42 -7.03
C ALA A 245 -17.88 27.74 -6.76
N ARG A 246 -18.81 28.43 -6.07
CA ARG A 246 -20.18 27.94 -5.84
C ARG A 246 -21.01 27.92 -7.13
N GLU A 247 -20.87 28.92 -7.99
CA GLU A 247 -21.58 28.99 -9.27
C GLU A 247 -21.10 27.91 -10.24
N GLU A 248 -19.77 27.70 -10.35
CA GLU A 248 -19.19 26.62 -11.16
C GLU A 248 -19.63 25.23 -10.65
N MET A 249 -19.71 25.06 -9.33
CA MET A 249 -20.24 23.85 -8.69
C MET A 249 -21.70 23.60 -9.04
N ALA A 250 -22.55 24.62 -8.97
CA ALA A 250 -23.97 24.51 -9.31
C ALA A 250 -24.15 24.17 -10.80
N GLU A 251 -23.30 24.69 -11.68
CA GLU A 251 -23.33 24.35 -13.10
C GLU A 251 -22.93 22.89 -13.35
N LYS A 252 -21.86 22.42 -12.71
CA LYS A 252 -21.43 21.01 -12.77
C LYS A 252 -22.52 20.06 -12.29
N GLN A 253 -23.21 20.42 -11.20
CA GLN A 253 -24.35 19.66 -10.69
C GLN A 253 -25.51 19.59 -11.69
N ARG A 254 -25.88 20.70 -12.33
CA ARG A 254 -26.93 20.70 -13.37
C ARG A 254 -26.56 19.81 -14.54
N LYS A 255 -25.32 19.88 -15.04
CA LYS A 255 -24.84 19.02 -16.12
C LYS A 255 -24.94 17.54 -15.76
N MET A 256 -24.55 17.20 -14.54
CA MET A 256 -24.65 15.83 -14.03
C MET A 256 -26.11 15.35 -13.92
N GLN A 257 -27.02 16.18 -13.40
CA GLN A 257 -28.45 15.83 -13.30
C GLN A 257 -29.11 15.66 -14.67
N LEU A 258 -28.83 16.54 -15.62
CA LEU A 258 -29.31 16.42 -17.00
C LEU A 258 -28.82 15.10 -17.62
N ARG A 259 -27.55 14.74 -17.38
CA ARG A 259 -26.98 13.48 -17.89
C ARG A 259 -27.64 12.24 -17.29
N ILE A 260 -27.99 12.29 -16.00
CA ILE A 260 -28.76 11.23 -15.34
C ILE A 260 -30.13 11.09 -16.03
N GLN A 261 -30.84 12.19 -16.23
CA GLN A 261 -32.16 12.19 -16.88
C GLN A 261 -32.09 11.66 -18.32
N GLU A 262 -31.06 12.00 -19.09
CA GLU A 262 -30.84 11.45 -20.43
C GLU A 262 -30.67 9.93 -20.42
N LEU A 263 -29.85 9.40 -19.50
CA LEU A 263 -29.60 7.97 -19.40
C LEU A 263 -30.83 7.21 -18.85
N GLU A 264 -31.60 7.82 -17.96
CA GLU A 264 -32.88 7.29 -17.50
C GLU A 264 -33.90 7.23 -18.64
N ALA A 265 -33.98 8.27 -19.48
CA ALA A 265 -34.83 8.29 -20.68
C ALA A 265 -34.42 7.23 -21.71
N GLN A 266 -33.15 6.80 -21.72
CA GLN A 266 -32.65 5.70 -22.55
C GLN A 266 -32.94 4.30 -21.98
N GLY A 267 -33.54 4.22 -20.79
CA GLY A 267 -33.87 2.94 -20.14
C GLY A 267 -32.66 2.20 -19.55
N GLU A 268 -31.55 2.91 -19.28
CA GLU A 268 -30.35 2.32 -18.69
C GLU A 268 -30.53 2.05 -17.18
N SER A 269 -30.44 0.78 -16.76
CA SER A 269 -30.64 0.32 -15.38
C SER A 269 -29.66 0.93 -14.34
N TRP A 270 -28.61 1.64 -14.78
CA TRP A 270 -27.56 2.21 -13.93
C TRP A 270 -27.16 3.63 -14.37
N ALA A 271 -28.14 4.40 -14.86
CA ALA A 271 -27.97 5.77 -15.36
C ALA A 271 -27.11 6.66 -14.45
N GLN A 272 -27.40 6.69 -13.15
CA GLN A 272 -26.67 7.51 -12.18
C GLN A 272 -25.18 7.14 -12.05
N VAL A 273 -24.86 5.85 -11.96
CA VAL A 273 -23.47 5.38 -11.80
C VAL A 273 -22.68 5.62 -13.09
N LYS A 274 -23.31 5.45 -14.25
CA LYS A 274 -22.71 5.68 -15.56
C LYS A 274 -22.43 7.17 -15.79
N ALA A 275 -23.42 8.04 -15.55
CA ALA A 275 -23.25 9.49 -15.61
C ALA A 275 -22.10 9.95 -14.70
N MET A 276 -22.04 9.40 -13.48
CA MET A 276 -21.01 9.75 -12.51
C MET A 276 -19.63 9.34 -13.02
N LYS A 277 -19.48 8.10 -13.51
CA LYS A 277 -18.21 7.59 -14.04
C LYS A 277 -17.72 8.38 -15.25
N GLU A 278 -18.62 8.75 -16.17
CA GLU A 278 -18.31 9.61 -17.32
C GLU A 278 -17.84 10.99 -16.87
N PHE A 279 -18.53 11.59 -15.89
CA PHE A 279 -18.17 12.89 -15.32
C PHE A 279 -16.79 12.88 -14.63
N TRP A 280 -16.49 11.84 -13.85
CA TRP A 280 -15.17 11.68 -13.22
C TRP A 280 -14.05 11.51 -14.26
N ALA A 281 -14.33 10.81 -15.35
CA ALA A 281 -13.37 10.64 -16.44
C ALA A 281 -13.08 11.98 -17.15
N SER A 282 -14.12 12.78 -17.43
CA SER A 282 -13.96 14.10 -18.06
C SER A 282 -13.20 15.08 -17.17
N GLU A 283 -13.48 15.10 -15.85
CA GLU A 283 -12.77 15.97 -14.90
C GLU A 283 -11.28 15.60 -14.79
N MET A 284 -10.95 14.31 -14.77
CA MET A 284 -9.55 13.87 -14.75
C MET A 284 -8.80 14.24 -16.03
N GLU A 285 -9.49 14.23 -17.18
CA GLU A 285 -8.94 14.65 -18.46
C GLU A 285 -8.76 16.17 -18.53
N GLU A 286 -9.74 16.96 -18.07
CA GLU A 286 -9.61 18.41 -17.93
C GLU A 286 -8.49 18.79 -16.98
N LYS A 287 -8.34 18.10 -15.85
CA LYS A 287 -7.24 18.33 -14.90
C LYS A 287 -5.89 18.07 -15.54
N LYS A 288 -5.75 16.98 -16.31
CA LYS A 288 -4.52 16.71 -17.09
C LYS A 288 -4.26 17.78 -18.15
N LYS A 289 -5.30 18.25 -18.85
CA LYS A 289 -5.19 19.34 -19.84
C LYS A 289 -4.77 20.64 -19.16
N ARG A 290 -5.41 21.04 -18.05
CA ARG A 290 -5.03 22.23 -17.25
C ARG A 290 -3.57 22.13 -16.80
N GLN A 291 -3.15 21.01 -16.22
CA GLN A 291 -1.76 20.79 -15.81
C GLN A 291 -0.77 20.87 -16.98
N ALA A 292 -1.10 20.30 -18.14
CA ALA A 292 -0.27 20.39 -19.33
C ALA A 292 -0.19 21.83 -19.88
N THR A 293 -1.30 22.58 -19.81
CA THR A 293 -1.35 23.99 -20.24
C THR A 293 -0.54 24.89 -19.30
N MET A 294 -0.61 24.62 -17.99
CA MET A 294 0.21 25.31 -16.99
C MET A 294 1.70 24.98 -17.14
N ALA A 295 2.04 23.72 -17.44
CA ALA A 295 3.43 23.33 -17.72
C ALA A 295 3.98 24.02 -18.99
N LYS A 296 3.13 24.25 -19.99
CA LYS A 296 3.50 24.93 -21.24
C LYS A 296 3.67 26.45 -21.09
N ASN A 297 2.93 27.07 -20.17
CA ASN A 297 3.02 28.51 -19.88
C ASN A 297 4.12 28.87 -18.86
N ARG A 298 5.01 27.94 -18.52
CA ARG A 298 6.13 28.16 -17.61
C ARG A 298 7.24 28.97 -18.29
N SER A 299 7.00 30.25 -18.56
CA SER A 299 8.07 31.19 -18.89
C SER A 299 8.70 31.76 -17.61
N VAL A 300 10.01 31.96 -17.69
CA VAL A 300 10.91 32.33 -16.59
C VAL A 300 10.73 33.81 -16.25
N GLU A 301 9.69 34.16 -15.49
CA GLU A 301 9.61 35.39 -14.69
C GLU A 301 8.31 35.39 -13.86
N GLY A 302 8.34 34.70 -12.72
CA GLY A 302 7.22 34.64 -11.78
C GLY A 302 7.70 34.82 -10.35
N SER A 303 7.42 35.98 -9.75
CA SER A 303 7.66 36.28 -8.33
C SER A 303 7.06 35.19 -7.42
N ALA A 304 7.64 35.00 -6.22
CA ALA A 304 7.10 34.13 -5.18
C ALA A 304 5.61 34.38 -4.86
N ALA A 305 5.11 35.60 -5.12
CA ALA A 305 3.68 35.92 -5.00
C ALA A 305 2.80 35.29 -6.10
N ALA A 306 3.34 35.08 -7.31
CA ALA A 306 2.68 34.34 -8.38
C ALA A 306 2.69 32.83 -8.08
N MET A 307 3.78 32.30 -7.49
CA MET A 307 3.80 30.93 -6.97
C MET A 307 2.82 30.73 -5.81
N ALA A 308 2.72 31.67 -4.88
CA ALA A 308 1.77 31.59 -3.76
C ALA A 308 0.31 31.63 -4.25
N ALA A 309 -0.01 32.53 -5.18
CA ALA A 309 -1.34 32.58 -5.81
C ALA A 309 -1.65 31.32 -6.64
N GLN A 310 -0.64 30.69 -7.25
CA GLN A 310 -0.78 29.44 -8.00
C GLN A 310 -0.86 28.20 -7.10
N LEU A 311 -0.23 28.21 -5.91
CA LEU A 311 -0.45 27.19 -4.89
C LEU A 311 -1.84 27.30 -4.27
N GLU A 312 -2.35 28.52 -4.04
CA GLU A 312 -3.75 28.74 -3.62
C GLU A 312 -4.75 28.24 -4.69
N ASP A 313 -4.50 28.49 -5.98
CA ASP A 313 -5.35 27.96 -7.08
C ASP A 313 -5.30 26.42 -7.19
N LEU A 314 -4.15 25.80 -6.87
CA LEU A 314 -4.00 24.34 -6.79
C LEU A 314 -4.67 23.74 -5.55
N GLU A 315 -4.71 24.47 -4.43
CA GLU A 315 -5.48 24.11 -3.24
C GLU A 315 -7.00 24.26 -3.45
N MET A 316 -7.43 25.18 -4.32
CA MET A 316 -8.85 25.37 -4.69
C MET A 316 -9.37 24.34 -5.72
N ASP A 317 -8.49 23.69 -6.50
CA ASP A 317 -8.83 22.60 -7.44
C ASP A 317 -8.85 21.21 -6.76
N GLU A 318 -8.88 21.15 -5.42
CA GLU A 318 -9.34 19.96 -4.70
C GLU A 318 -10.78 19.67 -5.10
N LEU A 319 -11.00 18.46 -5.61
CA LEU A 319 -12.33 17.91 -5.89
C LEU A 319 -13.28 18.33 -4.78
N PRO A 320 -14.44 18.91 -5.13
CA PRO A 320 -15.19 19.67 -4.15
C PRO A 320 -15.44 18.82 -2.92
N MET A 321 -14.97 19.36 -1.80
CA MET A 321 -14.97 18.67 -0.52
C MET A 321 -16.41 18.29 -0.22
N VAL A 322 -16.73 17.00 -0.38
CA VAL A 322 -18.04 16.47 0.00
C VAL A 322 -18.17 16.79 1.48
N LYS A 323 -19.13 17.65 1.84
CA LYS A 323 -19.32 18.05 3.24
C LYS A 323 -19.46 16.78 4.06
N LEU A 324 -18.51 16.57 4.97
CA LEU A 324 -18.54 15.47 5.91
C LEU A 324 -19.75 15.67 6.82
N GLY A 325 -20.73 14.78 6.75
CA GLY A 325 -21.86 14.74 7.66
C GLY A 325 -21.49 14.04 8.98
N ASP A 326 -22.33 14.18 10.01
CA ASP A 326 -22.10 13.58 11.34
C ASP A 326 -21.82 12.07 11.27
N ALA A 327 -22.49 11.34 10.37
CA ALA A 327 -22.27 9.92 10.13
C ALA A 327 -20.82 9.59 9.72
N SER A 328 -20.20 10.44 8.89
CA SER A 328 -18.82 10.25 8.41
C SER A 328 -17.76 10.53 9.47
N ILE A 329 -18.11 11.27 10.53
CA ILE A 329 -17.25 11.48 11.69
C ILE A 329 -17.28 10.24 12.59
N ALA A 330 -18.44 9.57 12.68
CA ALA A 330 -18.64 8.41 13.53
C ALA A 330 -18.15 7.08 12.92
N ALA A 331 -18.31 6.91 11.60
CA ALA A 331 -17.98 5.65 10.93
C ALA A 331 -16.48 5.53 10.60
N PRO A 332 -15.84 4.37 10.87
CA PRO A 332 -14.45 4.13 10.50
C PRO A 332 -14.21 4.12 8.99
N PHE A 333 -15.22 3.75 8.19
CA PHE A 333 -15.18 3.82 6.74
C PHE A 333 -16.16 4.89 6.22
N THR A 334 -15.69 5.75 5.32
CA THR A 334 -16.53 6.73 4.62
C THR A 334 -16.48 6.48 3.12
N SER A 335 -17.62 6.15 2.52
CA SER A 335 -17.78 5.98 1.08
C SER A 335 -18.03 7.33 0.42
N LYS A 336 -17.07 7.79 -0.39
CA LYS A 336 -17.21 9.00 -1.21
C LYS A 336 -18.21 8.85 -2.36
N MET A 337 -18.49 7.61 -2.77
CA MET A 337 -19.52 7.30 -3.76
C MET A 337 -20.84 6.99 -3.02
N PRO A 338 -21.98 7.54 -3.47
CA PRO A 338 -23.31 7.20 -2.92
C PRO A 338 -23.75 5.81 -3.42
N SER A 339 -22.98 4.78 -3.07
CA SER A 339 -23.24 3.41 -3.49
C SER A 339 -22.97 2.45 -2.35
N ILE A 340 -23.93 1.57 -2.10
CA ILE A 340 -23.80 0.45 -1.15
C ILE A 340 -22.75 -0.58 -1.60
N ARG A 341 -22.27 -0.51 -2.85
CA ARG A 341 -21.22 -1.40 -3.38
C ARG A 341 -19.94 -1.35 -2.54
N SER A 342 -19.65 -0.19 -1.93
CA SER A 342 -18.52 -0.02 -1.02
C SER A 342 -18.55 -1.02 0.14
N CYS A 343 -19.73 -1.40 0.65
CA CYS A 343 -19.84 -2.42 1.69
C CYS A 343 -19.35 -3.80 1.19
N VAL A 344 -19.73 -4.16 -0.05
CA VAL A 344 -19.28 -5.43 -0.66
C VAL A 344 -17.78 -5.40 -0.92
N ASP A 345 -17.24 -4.28 -1.39
CA ASP A 345 -15.81 -4.13 -1.63
C ASP A 345 -14.99 -4.16 -0.32
N ILE A 346 -15.50 -3.55 0.76
CA ILE A 346 -14.93 -3.65 2.11
C ILE A 346 -14.91 -5.11 2.59
N ILE A 347 -16.01 -5.85 2.43
CA ILE A 347 -16.07 -7.28 2.81
C ILE A 347 -15.07 -8.11 1.99
N ARG A 348 -14.98 -7.86 0.68
CA ARG A 348 -14.04 -8.57 -0.20
C ARG A 348 -12.59 -8.28 0.18
N GLN A 349 -12.26 -7.01 0.44
CA GLN A 349 -10.94 -6.62 0.90
C GLN A 349 -10.64 -7.21 2.28
N GLY A 350 -11.57 -7.13 3.23
CA GLY A 350 -11.42 -7.69 4.57
C GLY A 350 -11.14 -9.19 4.57
N ARG A 351 -11.81 -9.96 3.69
CA ARG A 351 -11.53 -11.40 3.53
C ARG A 351 -10.15 -11.67 2.94
N CYS A 352 -9.73 -10.87 1.95
CA CYS A 352 -8.39 -10.97 1.38
C CYS A 352 -7.31 -10.63 2.43
N THR A 353 -7.50 -9.54 3.19
CA THR A 353 -6.60 -9.12 4.25
C THR A 353 -6.50 -10.18 5.34
N LEU A 354 -7.63 -10.72 5.83
CA LEU A 354 -7.63 -11.76 6.85
C LEU A 354 -6.84 -13.00 6.40
N VAL A 355 -7.07 -13.46 5.17
CA VAL A 355 -6.34 -14.59 4.59
C VAL A 355 -4.85 -14.29 4.46
N THR A 356 -4.48 -13.07 4.04
CA THR A 356 -3.09 -12.64 3.92
C THR A 356 -2.41 -12.57 5.30
N SER A 357 -3.06 -12.00 6.31
CA SER A 357 -2.53 -11.90 7.68
C SER A 357 -2.30 -13.27 8.31
N VAL A 358 -3.25 -14.20 8.17
CA VAL A 358 -3.09 -15.58 8.68
C VAL A 358 -1.91 -16.28 8.00
N GLN A 359 -1.74 -16.12 6.69
CA GLN A 359 -0.60 -16.69 5.97
C GLN A 359 0.73 -16.07 6.38
N MET A 360 0.78 -14.75 6.60
CA MET A 360 1.97 -14.07 7.09
C MET A 360 2.38 -14.62 8.46
N TYR A 361 1.42 -14.88 9.36
CA TYR A 361 1.73 -15.53 10.64
C TYR A 361 2.26 -16.95 10.46
N GLN A 362 1.72 -17.75 9.53
CA GLN A 362 2.26 -19.09 9.25
C GLN A 362 3.70 -19.03 8.72
N ILE A 363 3.95 -18.14 7.75
CA ILE A 363 5.29 -17.94 7.16
C ILE A 363 6.28 -17.49 8.22
N LEU A 364 5.92 -16.51 9.06
CA LEU A 364 6.78 -15.99 10.12
C LEU A 364 7.08 -17.06 11.18
N ALA A 365 6.09 -17.84 11.59
CA ALA A 365 6.27 -18.92 12.55
C ALA A 365 7.18 -20.03 12.02
N LEU A 366 6.98 -20.48 10.77
CA LEU A 366 7.83 -21.50 10.14
C LEU A 366 9.27 -21.01 9.98
N ASN A 367 9.47 -19.78 9.47
CA ASN A 367 10.80 -19.21 9.33
C ASN A 367 11.51 -19.09 10.69
N CYS A 368 10.80 -18.64 11.74
CA CYS A 368 11.35 -18.55 13.08
C CYS A 368 11.79 -19.93 13.62
N LEU A 369 10.97 -20.96 13.45
CA LEU A 369 11.28 -22.31 13.91
C LEU A 369 12.47 -22.92 13.15
N ILE A 370 12.55 -22.73 11.82
CA ILE A 370 13.69 -23.18 11.01
C ILE A 370 14.97 -22.45 11.42
N SER A 371 14.91 -21.12 11.54
CA SER A 371 16.06 -20.31 11.97
C SER A 371 16.50 -20.63 13.39
N ALA A 372 15.58 -20.92 14.30
CA ALA A 372 15.91 -21.29 15.68
C ALA A 372 16.76 -22.57 15.72
N TYR A 373 16.44 -23.57 14.91
CA TYR A 373 17.27 -24.77 14.79
C TYR A 373 18.66 -24.45 14.22
N SER A 374 18.73 -23.64 13.16
CA SER A 374 20.00 -23.24 12.55
C SER A 374 20.89 -22.44 13.51
N LEU A 375 20.33 -21.51 14.29
CA LEU A 375 21.09 -20.66 15.21
C LEU A 375 21.42 -21.36 16.54
N SER A 376 20.71 -22.42 16.92
CA SER A 376 20.97 -23.14 18.17
C SER A 376 21.86 -24.36 17.95
N VAL A 377 21.38 -25.35 17.20
CA VAL A 377 22.06 -26.65 17.05
C VAL A 377 23.25 -26.53 16.11
N LEU A 378 23.06 -25.91 14.94
CA LEU A 378 24.14 -25.82 13.95
C LEU A 378 25.22 -24.81 14.34
N TYR A 379 24.88 -23.83 15.19
CA TYR A 379 25.87 -22.95 15.78
C TYR A 379 26.84 -23.71 16.70
N LEU A 380 26.33 -24.65 17.52
CA LEU A 380 27.17 -25.52 18.35
C LEU A 380 28.06 -26.45 17.51
N ASP A 381 27.66 -26.73 16.27
CA ASP A 381 28.45 -27.47 15.29
C ASP A 381 29.48 -26.58 14.55
N GLY A 382 29.62 -25.30 14.92
CA GLY A 382 30.55 -24.35 14.29
C GLY A 382 30.10 -23.85 12.91
N VAL A 383 28.85 -24.08 12.52
CA VAL A 383 28.32 -23.62 11.24
C VAL A 383 28.02 -22.13 11.32
N LYS A 384 28.67 -21.36 10.44
CA LYS A 384 28.48 -19.91 10.28
C LYS A 384 28.14 -19.61 8.83
N TYR A 385 27.39 -18.53 8.60
CA TYR A 385 27.11 -18.02 7.25
C TYR A 385 28.11 -16.92 6.87
N GLY A 386 28.43 -16.81 5.58
CA GLY A 386 29.18 -15.68 5.05
C GLY A 386 28.32 -14.43 4.86
N ASP A 387 28.93 -13.24 4.83
CA ASP A 387 28.21 -11.97 4.69
C ASP A 387 27.44 -11.88 3.37
N VAL A 388 28.03 -12.38 2.27
CA VAL A 388 27.39 -12.42 0.94
C VAL A 388 26.18 -13.36 0.95
N GLN A 389 26.30 -14.51 1.62
CA GLN A 389 25.22 -15.49 1.77
C GLN A 389 24.03 -14.89 2.54
N MET A 390 24.30 -14.25 3.68
CA MET A 390 23.26 -13.62 4.50
C MET A 390 22.59 -12.44 3.80
N THR A 391 23.39 -11.57 3.16
CA THR A 391 22.88 -10.36 2.50
C THR A 391 21.98 -10.70 1.32
N SER A 392 22.42 -11.63 0.46
CA SER A 392 21.64 -12.06 -0.71
C SER A 392 20.32 -12.73 -0.31
N MET A 393 20.35 -13.64 0.67
CA MET A 393 19.16 -14.30 1.19
C MET A 393 18.20 -13.28 1.82
N GLY A 394 18.72 -12.36 2.63
CA GLY A 394 17.93 -11.30 3.26
C GLY A 394 17.22 -10.39 2.25
N MET A 395 17.91 -9.98 1.18
CA MET A 395 17.32 -9.15 0.13
C MET A 395 16.20 -9.87 -0.64
N LEU A 396 16.44 -11.09 -1.11
CA LEU A 396 15.45 -11.88 -1.87
C LEU A 396 14.21 -12.20 -1.01
N MET A 397 14.41 -12.50 0.27
CA MET A 397 13.33 -12.73 1.22
C MET A 397 12.53 -11.48 1.53
N SER A 398 13.19 -10.33 1.67
CA SER A 398 12.52 -9.04 1.89
C SER A 398 11.59 -8.69 0.72
N VAL A 399 12.06 -8.87 -0.51
CA VAL A 399 11.24 -8.65 -1.73
C VAL A 399 10.02 -9.58 -1.75
N SER A 400 10.22 -10.85 -1.41
CA SER A 400 9.13 -11.84 -1.36
C SER A 400 8.11 -11.48 -0.28
N PHE A 401 8.56 -11.15 0.92
CA PHE A 401 7.68 -10.81 2.05
C PHE A 401 6.86 -9.52 1.79
N MET A 402 7.50 -8.47 1.26
CA MET A 402 6.79 -7.26 0.83
C MET A 402 5.75 -7.55 -0.25
N SER A 403 6.05 -8.46 -1.17
CA SER A 403 5.15 -8.81 -2.27
C SER A 403 3.91 -9.60 -1.82
N VAL A 404 3.97 -10.33 -0.70
CA VAL A 404 2.80 -11.02 -0.11
C VAL A 404 1.70 -10.02 0.28
N SER A 405 2.08 -8.86 0.84
CA SER A 405 1.14 -7.80 1.24
C SER A 405 0.35 -7.20 0.06
N ARG A 406 0.82 -7.38 -1.18
CA ARG A 406 0.22 -6.83 -2.40
C ARG A 406 -0.82 -7.76 -3.04
N SER A 407 -1.30 -8.76 -2.29
CA SER A 407 -2.33 -9.70 -2.73
C SER A 407 -3.65 -8.99 -3.00
N LYS A 408 -4.33 -9.35 -4.10
CA LYS A 408 -5.56 -8.68 -4.55
C LYS A 408 -6.79 -9.56 -4.30
N PRO A 409 -7.92 -9.00 -3.85
CA PRO A 409 -9.16 -9.75 -3.70
C PRO A 409 -9.74 -10.15 -5.07
N LEU A 410 -10.42 -11.29 -5.14
CA LEU A 410 -11.18 -11.68 -6.34
C LEU A 410 -12.43 -10.81 -6.52
N GLU A 411 -12.83 -10.56 -7.78
CA GLU A 411 -14.04 -9.81 -8.17
C GLU A 411 -15.36 -10.40 -7.67
N LYS A 412 -15.41 -11.72 -7.54
CA LYS A 412 -16.61 -12.43 -7.11
C LYS A 412 -16.46 -12.88 -5.66
N LEU A 413 -17.45 -12.56 -4.83
CA LEU A 413 -17.52 -13.03 -3.46
C LEU A 413 -17.82 -14.54 -3.42
N SER A 414 -16.99 -15.30 -2.72
CA SER A 414 -17.22 -16.73 -2.50
C SER A 414 -18.20 -16.98 -1.34
N SER A 415 -18.96 -18.06 -1.39
CA SER A 415 -19.93 -18.44 -0.35
C SER A 415 -19.30 -19.00 0.93
N VAL A 416 -18.00 -19.32 0.91
CA VAL A 416 -17.29 -20.01 2.00
C VAL A 416 -16.42 -19.04 2.77
N ARG A 417 -16.55 -18.89 4.09
CA ARG A 417 -15.75 -17.94 4.89
C ARG A 417 -14.29 -18.41 5.05
N PRO A 418 -13.32 -17.47 5.12
CA PRO A 418 -11.93 -17.82 5.41
C PRO A 418 -11.75 -18.25 6.88
N LEU A 419 -10.65 -18.94 7.17
CA LEU A 419 -10.26 -19.26 8.54
C LEU A 419 -9.81 -17.98 9.27
N THR A 420 -10.23 -17.83 10.53
CA THR A 420 -10.01 -16.61 11.32
C THR A 420 -8.78 -16.68 12.23
N SER A 421 -8.26 -17.88 12.51
CA SER A 421 -7.17 -18.08 13.47
C SER A 421 -6.17 -19.12 12.97
N ILE A 422 -4.89 -18.89 13.29
CA ILE A 422 -3.79 -19.83 13.05
C ILE A 422 -3.92 -21.12 13.86
N PHE A 423 -4.59 -21.08 15.01
CA PHE A 423 -4.83 -22.24 15.87
C PHE A 423 -5.95 -23.17 15.36
N HIS A 424 -6.55 -22.85 14.21
CA HIS A 424 -7.43 -23.80 13.56
C HIS A 424 -6.66 -25.09 13.25
N PRO A 425 -7.18 -26.30 13.58
CA PRO A 425 -6.43 -27.56 13.46
C PRO A 425 -5.80 -27.77 12.08
N ALA A 426 -6.52 -27.42 11.01
CA ALA A 426 -6.01 -27.48 9.63
C ALA A 426 -4.68 -26.73 9.42
N LEU A 427 -4.55 -25.54 10.02
CA LEU A 427 -3.39 -24.66 9.82
C LEU A 427 -2.30 -24.98 10.84
N PHE A 428 -2.68 -25.21 12.09
CA PHE A 428 -1.73 -25.49 13.17
C PHE A 428 -1.01 -26.83 12.98
N ILE A 429 -1.75 -27.89 12.64
CA ILE A 429 -1.14 -29.21 12.38
C ILE A 429 -0.31 -29.17 11.10
N SER A 430 -0.79 -28.47 10.05
CA SER A 430 -0.01 -28.24 8.83
C SER A 430 1.32 -27.55 9.14
N LEU A 431 1.33 -26.52 9.99
CA LEU A 431 2.53 -25.82 10.44
C LEU A 431 3.50 -26.75 11.17
N LEU A 432 3.01 -27.51 12.16
CA LEU A 432 3.87 -28.45 12.92
C LEU A 432 4.44 -29.55 12.02
N GLY A 433 3.65 -30.09 11.09
CA GLY A 433 4.11 -31.11 10.15
C GLY A 433 5.12 -30.56 9.15
N GLN A 434 4.91 -29.37 8.60
CA GLN A 434 5.90 -28.70 7.75
C GLN A 434 7.21 -28.46 8.51
N PHE A 435 7.14 -27.95 9.75
CA PHE A 435 8.32 -27.80 10.59
C PHE A 435 9.05 -29.14 10.81
N ALA A 436 8.33 -30.22 11.09
CA ALA A 436 8.93 -31.54 11.26
C ALA A 436 9.61 -32.03 9.98
N VAL A 437 8.99 -31.84 8.80
CA VAL A 437 9.59 -32.18 7.50
C VAL A 437 10.88 -31.38 7.29
N HIS A 438 10.84 -30.06 7.46
CA HIS A 438 12.01 -29.20 7.30
C HIS A 438 13.14 -29.56 8.28
N LEU A 439 12.80 -29.87 9.54
CA LEU A 439 13.77 -30.27 10.54
C LEU A 439 14.44 -31.61 10.18
N VAL A 440 13.65 -32.60 9.74
CA VAL A 440 14.17 -33.90 9.30
C VAL A 440 15.05 -33.76 8.06
N THR A 441 14.61 -32.99 7.06
CA THR A 441 15.41 -32.68 5.86
C THR A 441 16.75 -32.04 6.25
N MET A 442 16.74 -31.02 7.10
CA MET A 442 17.95 -30.34 7.56
C MET A 442 18.88 -31.29 8.32
N PHE A 443 18.33 -32.07 9.25
CA PHE A 443 19.10 -33.04 10.03
C PHE A 443 19.78 -34.08 9.13
N LEU A 444 19.04 -34.68 8.18
CA LEU A 444 19.58 -35.68 7.26
C LEU A 444 20.65 -35.10 6.33
N ALA A 445 20.43 -33.88 5.82
CA ALA A 445 21.40 -33.19 4.97
C ALA A 445 22.70 -32.87 5.73
N VAL A 446 22.59 -32.34 6.96
CA VAL A 446 23.75 -32.04 7.81
C VAL A 446 24.48 -33.31 8.22
N GLN A 447 23.78 -34.37 8.60
CA GLN A 447 24.40 -35.64 8.97
C GLN A 447 25.19 -36.24 7.80
N SER A 448 24.64 -36.15 6.59
CA SER A 448 25.34 -36.58 5.38
C SER A 448 26.53 -35.69 5.03
N ALA A 449 26.46 -34.39 5.30
CA ALA A 449 27.60 -33.48 5.11
C ALA A 449 28.72 -33.77 6.12
N LYS A 450 28.35 -34.05 7.38
CA LYS A 450 29.31 -34.34 8.46
C LYS A 450 30.11 -35.62 8.23
N SER A 451 29.55 -36.62 7.55
CA SER A 451 30.30 -37.85 7.23
C SER A 451 31.48 -37.63 6.29
N HIS A 452 31.57 -36.46 5.65
CA HIS A 452 32.65 -36.08 4.73
C HIS A 452 33.62 -35.07 5.36
N LEU A 453 33.48 -34.77 6.67
CA LEU A 453 34.47 -33.98 7.41
C LEU A 453 35.63 -34.87 7.86
N ASP A 454 36.82 -34.27 7.95
CA ASP A 454 37.98 -34.94 8.55
C ASP A 454 37.71 -35.31 10.03
N PRO A 455 38.11 -36.50 10.49
CA PRO A 455 37.91 -36.95 11.88
C PRO A 455 38.54 -36.03 12.94
N ASP A 456 39.58 -35.28 12.57
CA ASP A 456 40.30 -34.34 13.44
C ASP A 456 39.79 -32.89 13.35
N HIS A 457 38.63 -32.66 12.71
CA HIS A 457 38.04 -31.33 12.57
C HIS A 457 37.70 -30.73 13.95
N LYS A 458 38.43 -29.68 14.35
CA LYS A 458 38.16 -28.95 15.59
C LYS A 458 37.11 -27.87 15.36
N ILE A 459 36.04 -27.94 16.15
CA ILE A 459 34.99 -26.93 16.15
C ILE A 459 35.52 -25.67 16.84
N ASP A 460 35.58 -24.57 16.09
CA ASP A 460 35.93 -23.25 16.59
C ASP A 460 34.70 -22.33 16.58
N LEU A 461 34.11 -22.11 17.75
CA LEU A 461 32.90 -21.29 17.90
C LEU A 461 33.18 -19.79 17.82
N ASP A 462 34.42 -19.36 18.11
CA ASP A 462 34.80 -17.94 18.15
C ASP A 462 35.56 -17.49 16.89
N GLY A 463 36.03 -18.44 16.06
CA GLY A 463 36.76 -18.16 14.83
C GLY A 463 35.95 -17.44 13.73
N GLU A 464 36.64 -16.79 12.80
CA GLU A 464 35.98 -16.16 11.64
C GLU A 464 35.31 -17.18 10.71
N PHE A 465 34.36 -16.71 9.89
CA PHE A 465 33.69 -17.55 8.90
C PHE A 465 34.70 -18.22 7.95
N ARG A 466 34.57 -19.53 7.77
CA ARG A 466 35.33 -20.31 6.78
C ARG A 466 34.40 -21.11 5.89
N PRO A 467 34.63 -21.13 4.57
CA PRO A 467 33.87 -21.99 3.66
C PRO A 467 33.99 -23.46 4.06
N GLY A 468 32.86 -24.16 4.15
CA GLY A 468 32.81 -25.57 4.53
C GLY A 468 31.65 -26.29 3.86
N ILE A 469 31.76 -27.61 3.76
CA ILE A 469 30.72 -28.45 3.15
C ILE A 469 29.41 -28.37 3.93
N VAL A 470 29.47 -28.38 5.27
CA VAL A 470 28.28 -28.26 6.13
C VAL A 470 27.61 -26.91 5.95
N ASN A 471 28.37 -25.81 5.92
CA ASN A 471 27.79 -24.48 5.64
C ASN A 471 27.09 -24.46 4.27
N SER A 472 27.75 -24.96 3.23
CA SER A 472 27.20 -24.96 1.87
C SER A 472 25.88 -25.74 1.80
N VAL A 473 25.82 -26.91 2.42
CA VAL A 473 24.60 -27.72 2.50
C VAL A 473 23.50 -27.03 3.30
N VAL A 474 23.82 -26.47 4.47
CA VAL A 474 22.87 -25.76 5.33
C VAL A 474 22.30 -24.53 4.62
N PHE A 475 23.13 -23.78 3.89
CA PHE A 475 22.71 -22.65 3.08
C PHE A 475 21.74 -23.08 1.97
N LEU A 476 22.05 -24.15 1.23
CA LEU A 476 21.17 -24.65 0.17
C LEU A 476 19.82 -25.12 0.71
N VAL A 477 19.83 -25.93 1.77
CA VAL A 477 18.60 -26.42 2.42
C VAL A 477 17.77 -25.26 2.95
N SER A 478 18.40 -24.28 3.62
CA SER A 478 17.69 -23.12 4.16
C SER A 478 17.02 -22.28 3.07
N ASN A 479 17.66 -22.10 1.91
CA ASN A 479 17.06 -21.37 0.79
C ASN A 479 15.85 -22.09 0.19
N VAL A 480 15.94 -23.42 -0.03
CA VAL A 480 14.80 -24.20 -0.53
C VAL A 480 13.65 -24.22 0.47
N GLN A 481 13.94 -24.37 1.76
CA GLN A 481 12.92 -24.37 2.81
C GLN A 481 12.19 -23.04 2.86
N GLN A 482 12.89 -21.91 2.75
CA GLN A 482 12.27 -20.59 2.70
C GLN A 482 11.33 -20.43 1.50
N VAL A 483 11.74 -20.84 0.30
CA VAL A 483 10.85 -20.84 -0.88
C VAL A 483 9.63 -21.74 -0.65
N THR A 484 9.85 -22.93 -0.08
CA THR A 484 8.80 -23.90 0.21
C THR A 484 7.76 -23.35 1.18
N VAL A 485 8.20 -22.71 2.26
CA VAL A 485 7.32 -22.06 3.25
C VAL A 485 6.40 -21.05 2.56
N PHE A 486 6.90 -20.23 1.63
CA PHE A 486 6.04 -19.33 0.86
C PHE A 486 5.07 -20.11 -0.03
N VAL A 487 5.58 -20.96 -0.93
CA VAL A 487 4.78 -21.62 -1.97
C VAL A 487 3.67 -22.49 -1.39
N VAL A 488 3.91 -23.20 -0.29
CA VAL A 488 2.95 -24.11 0.34
C VAL A 488 1.87 -23.33 1.12
N ASN A 489 2.27 -22.30 1.86
CA ASN A 489 1.37 -21.57 2.75
C ASN A 489 0.62 -20.42 2.05
N LEU A 490 1.09 -19.92 0.92
CA LEU A 490 0.35 -18.98 0.07
C LEU A 490 -0.96 -19.62 -0.39
N GLN A 491 -2.07 -19.05 0.05
CA GLN A 491 -3.38 -19.42 -0.48
C GLN A 491 -3.73 -18.48 -1.64
N GLY A 492 -4.74 -18.82 -2.42
CA GLY A 492 -5.22 -17.95 -3.49
C GLY A 492 -6.73 -17.98 -3.52
N ARG A 493 -7.26 -18.65 -4.53
CA ARG A 493 -8.69 -18.88 -4.66
C ARG A 493 -9.19 -19.71 -3.46
N PRO A 494 -10.41 -19.46 -2.96
CA PRO A 494 -11.48 -18.64 -3.53
C PRO A 494 -11.53 -17.19 -3.01
N PHE A 495 -10.48 -16.68 -2.36
CA PHE A 495 -10.52 -15.36 -1.70
C PHE A 495 -9.70 -14.30 -2.42
N MET A 496 -8.55 -14.68 -2.95
CA MET A 496 -7.61 -13.76 -3.58
C MET A 496 -7.00 -14.35 -4.86
N THR A 497 -6.29 -13.52 -5.60
CA THR A 497 -5.56 -13.91 -6.81
C THR A 497 -4.49 -14.95 -6.49
N GLY A 498 -4.21 -15.88 -7.42
CA GLY A 498 -3.18 -16.90 -7.24
C GLY A 498 -1.75 -16.37 -7.35
N LEU A 499 -0.77 -17.22 -7.04
CA LEU A 499 0.67 -16.90 -7.11
C LEU A 499 1.10 -16.41 -8.51
N THR A 500 0.56 -17.00 -9.58
CA THR A 500 0.93 -16.67 -10.98
C THR A 500 0.48 -15.26 -11.41
N GLU A 501 -0.52 -14.69 -10.74
CA GLU A 501 -1.02 -13.35 -10.98
C GLU A 501 -0.22 -12.28 -10.21
N ASN A 502 0.38 -12.65 -9.07
CA ASN A 502 1.27 -11.79 -8.31
C ASN A 502 2.70 -11.85 -8.88
N ARG A 503 2.96 -11.05 -9.93
CA ARG A 503 4.24 -11.07 -10.68
C ARG A 503 5.46 -10.84 -9.79
N PRO A 504 5.52 -9.82 -8.91
CA PRO A 504 6.69 -9.59 -8.06
C PRO A 504 7.03 -10.81 -7.19
N LEU A 505 6.02 -11.37 -6.52
CA LEU A 505 6.19 -12.55 -5.66
C LEU A 505 6.60 -13.79 -6.45
N LEU A 506 6.00 -14.00 -7.63
CA LEU A 506 6.36 -15.12 -8.50
C LEU A 506 7.82 -15.05 -8.94
N TRP A 507 8.26 -13.90 -9.44
CA TRP A 507 9.62 -13.73 -9.95
C TRP A 507 10.67 -13.76 -8.84
N SER A 508 10.36 -13.24 -7.64
CA SER A 508 11.30 -13.32 -6.51
C SER A 508 11.50 -14.77 -6.05
N LEU A 509 10.41 -15.53 -5.85
CA LEU A 509 10.49 -16.94 -5.45
C LEU A 509 11.12 -17.81 -6.54
N LEU A 510 10.81 -17.54 -7.82
CA LEU A 510 11.38 -18.25 -8.94
C LEU A 510 12.89 -17.99 -9.04
N ALA A 511 13.34 -16.75 -8.87
CA ALA A 511 14.75 -16.39 -8.87
C ALA A 511 15.50 -17.10 -7.74
N THR A 512 14.98 -17.07 -6.50
CA THR A 512 15.59 -17.78 -5.36
C THR A 512 15.66 -19.29 -5.60
N PHE A 513 14.58 -19.89 -6.12
CA PHE A 513 14.54 -21.31 -6.41
C PHE A 513 15.57 -21.70 -7.47
N ILE A 514 15.61 -21.00 -8.61
CA ILE A 514 16.57 -21.27 -9.69
C ILE A 514 17.99 -21.10 -9.19
N LEU A 515 18.28 -20.00 -8.51
CA LEU A 515 19.61 -19.70 -7.98
C LEU A 515 20.10 -20.81 -7.04
N THR A 516 19.22 -21.31 -6.16
CA THR A 516 19.55 -22.39 -5.22
C THR A 516 19.83 -23.71 -5.94
N PHE A 517 19.05 -24.03 -6.98
CA PHE A 517 19.30 -25.23 -7.78
C PHE A 517 20.58 -25.12 -8.62
N MET A 518 20.89 -23.93 -9.16
CA MET A 518 22.16 -23.67 -9.86
C MET A 518 23.36 -23.87 -8.93
N PHE A 519 23.24 -23.44 -7.67
CA PHE A 519 24.27 -23.68 -6.67
C PHE A 519 24.43 -25.16 -6.35
N ALA A 520 23.33 -25.89 -6.17
CA ALA A 520 23.32 -27.31 -5.86
C ALA A 520 23.78 -28.19 -7.03
N SER A 521 23.57 -27.77 -8.29
CA SER A 521 24.03 -28.51 -9.46
C SER A 521 25.47 -28.18 -9.87
N GLU A 522 26.09 -27.18 -9.24
CA GLU A 522 27.45 -26.70 -9.56
C GLU A 522 27.62 -26.24 -11.02
N SER A 523 26.52 -25.91 -11.70
CA SER A 523 26.51 -25.55 -13.12
C SER A 523 27.34 -24.31 -13.45
N VAL A 524 27.54 -23.42 -12.46
CA VAL A 524 28.32 -22.17 -12.63
C VAL A 524 29.34 -22.05 -11.48
N PRO A 525 30.55 -22.62 -11.63
CA PRO A 525 31.55 -22.65 -10.56
C PRO A 525 31.99 -21.26 -10.07
N SER A 526 32.10 -20.28 -10.97
CA SER A 526 32.45 -18.89 -10.61
C SER A 526 31.45 -18.27 -9.64
N LEU A 527 30.17 -18.59 -9.83
CA LEU A 527 29.10 -18.09 -8.96
C LEU A 527 29.13 -18.79 -7.59
N ASN A 528 29.38 -20.10 -7.55
CA ASN A 528 29.59 -20.83 -6.29
C ASN A 528 30.77 -20.27 -5.49
N LYS A 529 31.89 -19.95 -6.18
CA LYS A 529 33.05 -19.32 -5.56
C LYS A 529 32.74 -17.94 -4.99
N TYR A 530 31.97 -17.12 -5.70
CA TYR A 530 31.52 -15.80 -5.20
C TYR A 530 30.66 -15.92 -3.94
N PHE A 531 29.79 -16.93 -3.88
CA PHE A 531 28.96 -17.23 -2.71
C PHE A 531 29.69 -18.04 -1.62
N GLN A 532 31.01 -18.26 -1.77
CA GLN A 532 31.83 -19.02 -0.82
C GLN A 532 31.27 -20.43 -0.54
N LEU A 533 30.70 -21.07 -1.57
CA LEU A 533 30.21 -22.44 -1.54
C LEU A 533 31.33 -23.41 -1.91
N VAL A 534 31.44 -24.49 -1.14
CA VAL A 534 32.44 -25.54 -1.33
C VAL A 534 31.90 -26.57 -2.30
N PRO A 535 32.70 -27.03 -3.29
CA PRO A 535 32.28 -28.09 -4.20
C PRO A 535 32.01 -29.39 -3.45
N PHE A 536 31.03 -30.14 -3.93
CA PHE A 536 30.62 -31.41 -3.38
C PHE A 536 31.68 -32.50 -3.65
N PRO A 537 31.87 -33.43 -2.71
CA PRO A 537 32.92 -34.45 -2.78
C PRO A 537 32.66 -35.45 -3.91
N ASP A 538 31.39 -35.86 -4.09
CA ASP A 538 30.98 -36.89 -5.04
C ASP A 538 29.65 -36.54 -5.71
N GLU A 539 29.46 -37.01 -6.95
CA GLU A 539 28.19 -36.85 -7.66
C GLU A 539 27.02 -37.54 -6.95
N ALA A 540 27.28 -38.67 -6.28
CA ALA A 540 26.28 -39.39 -5.51
C ALA A 540 25.77 -38.54 -4.31
N PHE A 541 26.66 -37.77 -3.69
CA PHE A 541 26.31 -36.86 -2.60
C PHE A 541 25.47 -35.68 -3.12
N ARG A 542 25.89 -35.07 -4.24
CA ARG A 542 25.12 -34.01 -4.92
C ARG A 542 23.70 -34.47 -5.25
N ASP A 543 23.57 -35.65 -5.86
CA ASP A 543 22.29 -36.26 -6.20
C ASP A 543 21.41 -36.51 -4.98
N PHE A 544 22.02 -36.96 -3.88
CA PHE A 544 21.31 -37.17 -2.62
C PHE A 544 20.74 -35.85 -2.07
N ILE A 545 21.54 -34.78 -2.03
CA ILE A 545 21.10 -33.45 -1.60
C ILE A 545 19.97 -32.94 -2.52
N ILE A 546 20.11 -33.02 -3.83
CA ILE A 546 19.06 -32.58 -4.76
C ILE A 546 17.74 -33.36 -4.52
N LYS A 547 17.82 -34.68 -4.33
CA LYS A 547 16.64 -35.52 -4.06
C LYS A 547 15.97 -35.15 -2.74
N ILE A 548 16.72 -34.87 -1.68
CA ILE A 548 16.13 -34.50 -0.38
C ILE A 548 15.47 -33.12 -0.44
N LEU A 549 16.04 -32.17 -1.19
CA LEU A 549 15.45 -30.84 -1.41
C LEU A 549 14.12 -30.93 -2.18
N ILE A 550 14.05 -31.76 -3.22
CA ILE A 550 12.80 -32.00 -3.97
C ILE A 550 11.75 -32.69 -3.07
N ALA A 551 12.18 -33.66 -2.26
CA ALA A 551 11.31 -34.36 -1.32
C ALA A 551 10.73 -33.40 -0.25
N ASP A 552 11.53 -32.47 0.28
CA ASP A 552 11.09 -31.45 1.25
C ASP A 552 9.91 -30.63 0.72
N VAL A 553 10.01 -30.14 -0.53
CA VAL A 553 8.95 -29.37 -1.19
C VAL A 553 7.71 -30.23 -1.40
N GLY A 554 7.88 -31.44 -1.94
CA GLY A 554 6.79 -32.35 -2.28
C GLY A 554 6.01 -32.82 -1.05
N ILE A 555 6.72 -33.26 -0.01
CA ILE A 555 6.10 -33.76 1.23
C ILE A 555 5.40 -32.61 1.96
N SER A 556 6.04 -31.44 2.09
CA SER A 556 5.44 -30.26 2.73
C SER A 556 4.15 -29.82 2.03
N PHE A 557 4.15 -29.80 0.69
CA PHE A 557 2.96 -29.48 -0.10
C PHE A 557 1.84 -30.50 0.10
N LEU A 558 2.14 -31.80 -0.03
CA LEU A 558 1.16 -32.87 0.12
C LEU A 558 0.55 -32.88 1.53
N PHE A 559 1.39 -32.69 2.55
CA PHE A 559 0.94 -32.66 3.94
C PHE A 559 -0.02 -31.50 4.21
N ASP A 560 0.31 -30.29 3.74
CA ASP A 560 -0.58 -29.13 3.88
C ASP A 560 -1.92 -29.34 3.14
N ARG A 561 -1.88 -29.88 1.91
CA ARG A 561 -3.11 -30.20 1.17
C ARG A 561 -3.95 -31.27 1.86
N LEU A 562 -3.32 -32.28 2.46
CA LEU A 562 -3.99 -33.33 3.23
C LEU A 562 -4.68 -32.76 4.46
N MET A 563 -4.02 -31.88 5.23
CA MET A 563 -4.62 -31.26 6.41
C MET A 563 -5.84 -30.40 6.03
N LYS A 564 -5.77 -29.65 4.92
CA LYS A 564 -6.92 -28.90 4.39
C LYS A 564 -8.04 -29.81 3.92
N LEU A 565 -7.73 -30.96 3.32
CA LEU A 565 -8.72 -31.95 2.90
C LEU A 565 -9.46 -32.57 4.10
N ILE A 566 -8.74 -32.88 5.18
CA ILE A 566 -9.32 -33.52 6.39
C ILE A 566 -10.15 -32.52 7.19
N PHE A 567 -9.58 -31.34 7.50
CA PHE A 567 -10.18 -30.42 8.47
C PHE A 567 -11.02 -29.30 7.84
N CYS A 568 -10.81 -28.94 6.56
CA CYS A 568 -11.59 -27.90 5.89
C CYS A 568 -11.86 -28.20 4.39
N PRO A 569 -12.47 -29.36 4.06
CA PRO A 569 -12.66 -29.81 2.67
C PRO A 569 -13.46 -28.82 1.83
N HIS A 570 -14.44 -28.14 2.43
CA HIS A 570 -15.29 -27.17 1.74
C HIS A 570 -14.51 -25.95 1.22
N ILE A 571 -13.46 -25.50 1.93
CA ILE A 571 -12.57 -24.42 1.47
C ILE A 571 -11.71 -24.92 0.31
N LEU A 572 -11.15 -26.13 0.45
CA LEU A 572 -10.33 -26.74 -0.59
C LEU A 572 -11.12 -26.97 -1.89
N PHE A 573 -12.34 -27.51 -1.80
CA PHE A 573 -13.20 -27.69 -2.97
C PHE A 573 -13.61 -26.36 -3.60
N ALA A 574 -13.91 -25.33 -2.81
CA ALA A 574 -14.19 -24.00 -3.33
C ALA A 574 -12.96 -23.37 -4.02
N SER A 575 -11.76 -23.66 -3.51
CA SER A 575 -10.49 -23.27 -4.15
C SER A 575 -10.34 -23.94 -5.52
N VAL A 576 -10.50 -25.27 -5.58
CA VAL A 576 -10.41 -26.06 -6.82
C VAL A 576 -11.45 -25.65 -7.85
N GLN A 577 -12.70 -25.43 -7.44
CA GLN A 577 -13.76 -24.93 -8.33
C GLN A 577 -13.51 -23.50 -8.82
N GLY A 578 -12.80 -22.70 -8.04
CA GLY A 578 -12.41 -21.35 -8.41
C GLY A 578 -11.25 -21.32 -9.42
N THR A 579 -10.41 -22.35 -9.45
CA THR A 579 -9.23 -22.43 -10.33
C THR A 579 -9.66 -22.43 -11.79
N THR A 580 -9.21 -21.42 -12.52
CA THR A 580 -9.50 -21.24 -13.94
C THR A 580 -8.45 -21.95 -14.80
N LEU A 581 -8.80 -22.28 -16.05
CA LEU A 581 -7.83 -22.83 -17.01
C LEU A 581 -6.62 -21.89 -17.20
N LYS A 582 -6.82 -20.57 -17.12
CA LYS A 582 -5.74 -19.59 -17.18
C LYS A 582 -4.71 -19.78 -16.06
N ASP A 583 -5.16 -20.14 -14.85
CA ASP A 583 -4.25 -20.41 -13.72
C ASP A 583 -3.44 -21.68 -13.98
N VAL A 584 -4.09 -22.72 -14.51
CA VAL A 584 -3.45 -23.99 -14.85
C VAL A 584 -2.39 -23.78 -15.94
N PHE A 585 -2.72 -23.07 -17.01
CA PHE A 585 -1.76 -22.70 -18.06
C PHE A 585 -0.64 -21.79 -17.55
N GLY A 586 -0.96 -20.86 -16.65
CA GLY A 586 0.03 -20.00 -16.01
C GLY A 586 1.03 -20.82 -15.20
N LEU A 587 0.53 -21.76 -14.40
CA LEU A 587 1.35 -22.66 -13.58
C LEU A 587 2.17 -23.62 -14.45
N SER A 588 1.57 -24.22 -15.48
CA SER A 588 2.27 -25.12 -16.41
C SER A 588 3.38 -24.40 -17.16
N ARG A 589 3.18 -23.12 -17.53
CA ARG A 589 4.22 -22.28 -18.12
C ARG A 589 5.36 -22.03 -17.14
N THR A 590 5.06 -21.71 -15.88
CA THR A 590 6.09 -21.52 -14.85
C THR A 590 6.87 -22.81 -14.60
N ILE A 591 6.19 -23.95 -14.46
CA ILE A 591 6.84 -25.26 -14.33
C ILE A 591 7.68 -25.56 -15.57
N GLY A 592 7.18 -25.27 -16.77
CA GLY A 592 7.92 -25.44 -18.02
C GLY A 592 9.18 -24.58 -18.07
N VAL A 593 9.14 -23.33 -17.60
CA VAL A 593 10.32 -22.46 -17.47
C VAL A 593 11.30 -23.03 -16.46
N ILE A 594 10.84 -23.49 -15.29
CA ILE A 594 11.69 -24.14 -14.28
C ILE A 594 12.37 -25.36 -14.89
N LEU A 595 11.62 -26.27 -15.52
CA LEU A 595 12.16 -27.48 -16.13
C LEU A 595 13.11 -27.18 -17.30
N PHE A 596 12.80 -26.18 -18.14
CA PHE A 596 13.65 -25.76 -19.24
C PHE A 596 14.97 -25.16 -18.73
N LEU A 597 14.92 -24.29 -17.73
CA LEU A 597 16.12 -23.72 -17.13
C LEU A 597 16.92 -24.79 -16.40
N MET A 598 16.27 -25.65 -15.62
CA MET A 598 16.93 -26.81 -15.00
C MET A 598 17.63 -27.67 -16.05
N TYR A 599 16.95 -28.04 -17.14
CA TYR A 599 17.57 -28.80 -18.24
C TYR A 599 18.73 -28.05 -18.89
N SER A 600 18.58 -26.73 -19.13
CA SER A 600 19.63 -25.91 -19.76
C SER A 600 20.86 -25.74 -18.87
N PHE A 601 20.70 -25.71 -17.55
CA PHE A 601 21.83 -25.59 -16.61
C PHE A 601 22.42 -26.95 -16.22
N LEU A 602 21.61 -28.01 -16.11
CA LEU A 602 22.08 -29.38 -15.81
C LEU A 602 22.64 -30.10 -17.05
N GLY A 603 22.20 -29.74 -18.25
CA GLY A 603 22.52 -30.44 -19.49
C GLY A 603 23.66 -29.85 -20.31
N ASN A 604 24.24 -28.72 -19.89
CA ASN A 604 25.19 -27.94 -20.71
C ASN A 604 26.60 -27.84 -20.08
N ASN A 605 27.00 -28.84 -19.29
CA ASN A 605 28.31 -28.91 -18.64
C ASN A 605 29.46 -28.65 -19.63
N GLU A 606 29.37 -29.15 -20.87
CA GLU A 606 30.41 -28.98 -21.89
C GLU A 606 30.62 -27.52 -22.32
N THR A 607 29.56 -26.74 -22.55
CA THR A 607 29.71 -25.32 -22.94
C THR A 607 30.24 -24.44 -21.82
N TRP A 608 29.92 -24.76 -20.56
CA TRP A 608 30.44 -23.99 -19.43
C TRP A 608 31.91 -24.31 -19.20
N GLU A 609 32.33 -25.57 -19.37
CA GLU A 609 33.76 -25.92 -19.38
C GLU A 609 34.54 -25.18 -20.48
N GLU A 610 33.98 -25.02 -21.68
CA GLU A 610 34.61 -24.24 -22.76
C GLU A 610 34.76 -22.75 -22.44
N ILE A 611 33.71 -22.13 -21.87
CA ILE A 611 33.76 -20.72 -21.43
C ILE A 611 34.80 -20.55 -20.31
N MET A 612 34.85 -21.47 -19.36
CA MET A 612 35.82 -21.44 -18.27
C MET A 612 37.26 -21.66 -18.75
N ARG A 613 37.47 -22.50 -19.78
CA ARG A 613 38.79 -22.60 -20.45
C ARG A 613 39.17 -21.30 -21.15
N GLN A 614 38.22 -20.61 -21.78
CA GLN A 614 38.49 -19.31 -22.39
C GLN A 614 38.82 -18.24 -21.35
N GLU A 615 38.08 -18.14 -20.25
CA GLU A 615 38.42 -17.20 -19.16
C GLU A 615 39.75 -17.54 -18.49
N ALA A 616 40.05 -18.82 -18.27
CA ALA A 616 41.34 -19.25 -17.73
C ALA A 616 42.50 -18.91 -18.67
N MET A 617 42.35 -19.12 -19.99
CA MET A 617 43.34 -18.71 -20.98
C MET A 617 43.51 -17.19 -21.01
N LEU A 618 42.43 -16.41 -20.91
CA LEU A 618 42.49 -14.94 -20.89
C LEU A 618 43.16 -14.41 -19.61
N LEU A 619 42.92 -15.05 -18.47
CA LEU A 619 43.59 -14.70 -17.21
C LEU A 619 45.07 -15.08 -17.24
N GLU A 620 45.43 -16.24 -17.80
CA GLU A 620 46.82 -16.64 -17.99
C GLU A 620 47.55 -15.74 -19.01
N GLU A 621 46.87 -15.31 -20.09
CA GLU A 621 47.38 -14.30 -21.02
C GLU A 621 47.55 -12.94 -20.33
N ALA A 622 46.61 -12.53 -19.48
CA ALA A 622 46.71 -11.29 -18.73
C ALA A 622 47.88 -11.32 -17.72
N GLU A 623 48.05 -12.46 -17.03
CA GLU A 623 49.12 -12.67 -16.04
C GLU A 623 50.50 -12.73 -16.71
N ASN A 624 50.59 -13.39 -17.87
CA ASN A 624 51.79 -13.40 -18.72
C ASN A 624 52.07 -12.01 -19.34
N ALA A 625 51.05 -11.23 -19.71
CA ALA A 625 51.23 -9.87 -20.20
C ALA A 625 51.78 -8.93 -19.12
N THR A 626 51.35 -9.08 -17.86
CA THR A 626 51.92 -8.35 -16.72
C THR A 626 53.35 -8.77 -16.41
N SER A 627 53.69 -10.06 -16.49
CA SER A 627 55.07 -10.54 -16.26
C SER A 627 56.04 -10.08 -17.36
N VAL A 628 55.60 -10.05 -18.62
CA VAL A 628 56.36 -9.47 -19.73
C VAL A 628 56.51 -7.95 -19.56
N GLY A 629 55.48 -7.27 -19.04
CA GLY A 629 55.53 -5.85 -18.69
C GLY A 629 56.57 -5.52 -17.61
N GLU A 630 56.67 -6.34 -16.56
CA GLU A 630 57.71 -6.22 -15.53
C GLU A 630 59.12 -6.49 -16.07
N VAL A 631 59.29 -7.52 -16.91
CA VAL A 631 60.60 -7.83 -17.53
C VAL A 631 61.05 -6.71 -18.48
N VAL A 632 60.13 -6.12 -19.25
CA VAL A 632 60.44 -4.98 -20.13
C VAL A 632 60.77 -3.72 -19.30
N ALA A 633 60.08 -3.50 -18.17
CA ALA A 633 60.39 -2.41 -17.26
C ALA A 633 61.77 -2.58 -16.59
N ASP A 634 62.16 -3.79 -16.20
CA ASP A 634 63.48 -4.08 -15.62
C ASP A 634 64.61 -3.94 -16.66
N VAL A 635 64.39 -4.38 -17.90
CA VAL A 635 65.34 -4.18 -19.00
C VAL A 635 65.47 -2.69 -19.36
N ALA A 636 64.37 -1.94 -19.34
CA ALA A 636 64.38 -0.49 -19.56
C ALA A 636 65.08 0.27 -18.41
N ALA A 637 64.88 -0.15 -17.16
CA ALA A 637 65.57 0.42 -15.99
C ALA A 637 67.08 0.12 -16.01
N SER A 638 67.46 -1.08 -16.45
CA SER A 638 68.88 -1.46 -16.61
C SER A 638 69.55 -0.71 -17.77
N ALA A 639 68.83 -0.45 -18.87
CA ALA A 639 69.30 0.38 -19.97
C ALA A 639 69.43 1.87 -19.58
N ALA A 640 68.50 2.38 -18.76
CA ALA A 640 68.56 3.75 -18.23
C ALA A 640 69.76 3.96 -17.29
N LYS A 641 70.10 2.97 -16.44
CA LYS A 641 71.32 3.02 -15.61
C LYS A 641 72.62 3.00 -16.42
N ALA A 642 72.64 2.29 -17.56
CA ALA A 642 73.79 2.29 -18.47
C ALA A 642 73.99 3.63 -19.18
N CYS A 643 72.91 4.36 -19.49
CA CYS A 643 72.98 5.70 -20.10
C CYS A 643 73.41 6.80 -19.11
N VAL A 644 73.05 6.70 -17.83
CA VAL A 644 73.41 7.72 -16.81
C VAL A 644 74.89 7.66 -16.40
N GLY A 645 75.57 6.51 -16.59
CA GLY A 645 77.01 6.40 -16.33
C GLY A 645 77.91 7.12 -17.34
N ALA A 646 77.39 7.53 -18.50
CA ALA A 646 78.17 8.15 -19.58
C ALA A 646 78.08 9.68 -19.64
N ALA A 647 77.28 10.32 -18.79
CA ALA A 647 76.97 11.75 -18.90
C ALA A 647 76.99 12.48 -17.54
N CYS A 648 78.11 12.44 -16.81
CA CYS A 648 78.40 13.41 -15.76
C CYS A 648 79.87 13.83 -15.81
N GLY A 649 80.15 14.87 -16.58
CA GLY A 649 81.33 15.71 -16.46
C GLY A 649 80.91 17.14 -16.77
N PHE A 650 80.58 17.92 -15.74
CA PHE A 650 80.84 19.36 -15.54
C PHE A 650 79.93 19.94 -14.43
N GLU A 651 80.55 20.80 -13.61
CA GLU A 651 80.13 21.33 -12.30
C GLU A 651 79.19 22.55 -12.34
N ALA A 652 78.50 22.77 -11.21
CA ALA A 652 78.19 24.00 -10.45
C ALA A 652 77.49 25.18 -11.20
N ASP A 653 76.49 25.90 -10.68
CA ASP A 653 76.14 26.32 -9.31
C ASP A 653 74.70 26.89 -9.29
N ASP A 654 74.24 27.23 -8.09
CA ASP A 654 73.18 28.20 -7.72
C ASP A 654 71.76 27.74 -7.34
N LEU A 655 71.47 27.99 -6.05
CA LEU A 655 70.22 28.46 -5.43
C LEU A 655 68.97 27.57 -5.44
N GLY A 656 68.76 26.90 -4.30
CA GLY A 656 67.73 27.36 -3.36
C GLY A 656 66.34 26.70 -3.38
N VAL A 657 66.11 25.90 -2.33
CA VAL A 657 64.88 25.90 -1.50
C VAL A 657 63.66 25.07 -1.97
N THR A 658 63.53 23.91 -1.31
CA THR A 658 62.34 23.21 -0.78
C THR A 658 61.17 22.85 -1.69
N GLY A 659 60.89 21.54 -1.74
CA GLY A 659 59.58 20.99 -2.10
C GLY A 659 59.46 19.55 -1.60
N GLN A 660 58.91 19.38 -0.40
CA GLN A 660 58.56 18.09 0.19
C GLN A 660 57.10 17.76 -0.15
N ALA A 661 56.94 16.58 -0.77
CA ALA A 661 55.95 15.55 -0.47
C ALA A 661 54.48 15.67 -0.93
N HIS A 662 54.04 14.51 -1.48
CA HIS A 662 52.70 13.90 -1.46
C HIS A 662 51.60 14.61 -2.26
N THR A 663 50.69 13.96 -2.99
CA THR A 663 50.21 12.56 -3.17
C THR A 663 49.21 12.67 -4.32
N ASP A 664 49.11 11.69 -5.22
CA ASP A 664 47.89 11.36 -5.98
C ASP A 664 48.04 9.87 -6.38
N GLU A 665 47.27 8.99 -5.73
CA GLU A 665 46.03 8.38 -6.23
C GLU A 665 46.29 7.04 -6.93
N PHE A 666 45.96 5.96 -6.22
CA PHE A 666 45.24 4.78 -6.73
C PHE A 666 44.44 4.13 -5.60
#